data_AF-A3K1J2-F1
#
_entry.id   AF-A3K1J2-F1
#
_cell.length_a   1.000
_cell.length_b   1.000
_cell.length_c   1.000
_cell.angle_alpha   90.00
_cell.angle_beta   90.00
_cell.angle_gamma   90.00
#
_symmetry.space_group_name_H-M   'P 1'
#
loop_
_entity.id
_entity.type
_entity.pdbx_description
1 polymer ?
#
loop_
_entity_poly.entity_id
_entity_poly.type
_entity_poly.pdbx_seq_one_letter_code
_entity_poly.pdbx_strand_id
1 'polypeptide(L)'
;MTIAGQAKADDLIWTGNQSQVWDKANTTNWNNTSGGYPSYPFLDGDAVTFDATGAVGTVTIDEGGFVLTSNVTFDSSGYTIAGATPSDALTVIGSISVTNAGDSAVISAVLENGAEIVGAGDLTLSGGYRTNSTAGVITVNGAASQTVSLTGGHFFREIVQNSANVVIDGATFDSSSAGLFVNGGTMEIASTVAVAGVTQTAGQTAVSASSSVSGTASVSGGSLTVNNGVNFTTTGSVDISGTGTLTMNGTVTGDVDITSGQTTNTIGNGTGTDRITGTFTQNNVNSVTTVTSDSRIGTLENTAGEIIFAGTGTHTLDNASNNAGTMSVGSGVTVTATNGLTNTGTLNLDGSIAGPLTLNGGNTIVNSAVASVTGQTTVNANGTLTVNANQTFDAAGGMLVDGGSVVANGTITGNAAFSGDTDVEGIFGNGLTVQSPNTMTVTGGLTYGSLTVSDGGTFTTTGAGGVAIVGTSNTTTINGAAIYNDGDTLDDNGGIDIGATGSVTFNTGATGIRFNADDDENNTGTITNDGSITVTGGGAGGVSVANDDGAGDDNLTNQGTGTIDVQANNTLNGIDTLTNSSTSATAIQVGSGATLGFATLNSSAGTVTSAGTLDGNVALSGAGTLVQNAGGSVDGTLSTAGSATFDINGTTGDATTEVTGDGVAGLDRVLDLRGRRGRAGDGQRGYADR
;
A
#
# COMPACT_ATOMS: atom_id res chain seq x y z
N MET A 1 27.75 66.54 -9.66
CA MET A 1 28.33 65.20 -9.85
C MET A 1 29.62 65.20 -9.05
N THR A 2 29.50 64.92 -7.76
CA THR A 2 30.60 64.93 -6.81
C THR A 2 31.10 63.49 -6.77
N ILE A 3 32.30 63.23 -7.28
CA ILE A 3 32.97 61.94 -7.07
C ILE A 3 33.26 61.91 -5.57
N ALA A 4 32.66 60.94 -4.86
CA ALA A 4 32.92 60.72 -3.44
C ALA A 4 34.44 60.57 -3.23
N GLY A 5 34.98 61.23 -2.21
CA GLY A 5 36.41 61.21 -1.92
C GLY A 5 36.89 59.78 -1.64
N GLN A 6 37.99 59.40 -2.27
CA GLN A 6 38.71 58.16 -1.97
C GLN A 6 39.32 58.27 -0.56
N ALA A 7 39.26 57.18 0.20
CA ALA A 7 39.86 57.15 1.52
C ALA A 7 41.39 57.29 1.42
N LYS A 8 42.01 58.08 2.31
CA LYS A 8 43.47 58.21 2.47
C LYS A 8 43.94 57.41 3.68
N ALA A 9 45.26 57.27 3.83
CA ALA A 9 45.87 56.62 5.00
C ALA A 9 45.42 57.18 6.36
N ASP A 10 45.01 58.44 6.38
CA ASP A 10 44.51 59.13 7.57
C ASP A 10 43.14 58.61 8.03
N ASP A 11 42.42 57.87 7.16
CA ASP A 11 41.08 57.36 7.40
C ASP A 11 41.07 55.97 8.06
N LEU A 12 42.26 55.39 8.29
CA LEU A 12 42.47 54.17 9.06
C LEU A 12 42.92 54.54 10.48
N ILE A 13 41.97 54.60 11.42
CA ILE A 13 42.25 54.91 12.82
C ILE A 13 42.60 53.62 13.56
N TRP A 14 43.84 53.53 14.05
CA TRP A 14 44.30 52.44 14.91
C TRP A 14 44.04 52.76 16.39
N THR A 15 43.31 51.89 17.09
CA THR A 15 43.08 52.00 18.54
C THR A 15 43.64 50.77 19.27
N GLY A 16 44.95 50.77 19.55
CA GLY A 16 45.65 49.71 20.28
C GLY A 16 47.01 50.17 20.80
N ASN A 17 47.62 49.42 21.73
CA ASN A 17 49.00 49.67 22.16
C ASN A 17 49.92 49.55 20.92
N GLN A 18 50.75 50.58 20.68
CA GLN A 18 51.56 50.69 19.46
C GLN A 18 52.41 49.42 19.24
N SER A 19 52.08 48.61 18.22
CA SER A 19 53.06 47.69 17.65
C SER A 19 54.04 48.53 16.82
N GLN A 20 55.33 48.44 17.14
CA GLN A 20 56.38 49.23 16.49
C GLN A 20 56.95 48.57 15.22
N VAL A 21 56.33 47.51 14.69
CA VAL A 21 56.83 46.84 13.48
C VAL A 21 55.64 46.34 12.65
N TRP A 22 55.53 46.85 11.42
CA TRP A 22 54.77 46.26 10.32
C TRP A 22 55.83 45.73 9.34
N ASP A 23 56.03 44.42 9.22
CA ASP A 23 57.22 43.84 8.56
C ASP A 23 57.07 43.54 7.05
N LYS A 24 58.25 43.51 6.43
CA LYS A 24 58.75 43.77 5.08
C LYS A 24 58.84 42.49 4.24
N ALA A 25 58.23 42.50 3.05
CA ALA A 25 58.59 41.52 2.02
C ALA A 25 58.44 42.01 0.57
N ASN A 26 58.64 43.30 0.28
CA ASN A 26 58.84 43.82 -1.08
C ASN A 26 59.35 45.27 -0.99
N THR A 27 60.33 45.67 -1.80
CA THR A 27 61.10 46.93 -1.73
C THR A 27 60.33 48.22 -2.08
N THR A 28 59.07 48.35 -1.70
CA THR A 28 58.31 49.62 -1.76
C THR A 28 57.43 49.91 -0.53
N ASN A 29 57.41 49.06 0.52
CA ASN A 29 56.48 49.23 1.64
C ASN A 29 57.15 49.73 2.94
N TRP A 30 56.35 50.41 3.77
CA TRP A 30 56.69 51.46 4.73
C TRP A 30 57.54 51.08 5.95
N ASN A 31 58.20 52.08 6.55
CA ASN A 31 58.94 51.99 7.81
C ASN A 31 58.58 53.16 8.75
N ASN A 32 58.06 52.90 9.96
CA ASN A 32 57.85 53.91 11.00
C ASN A 32 58.74 53.61 12.22
N THR A 33 59.98 54.10 12.21
CA THR A 33 60.92 53.95 13.32
C THR A 33 60.86 55.05 14.38
N SER A 34 59.89 55.98 14.34
CA SER A 34 59.92 57.12 15.26
C SER A 34 58.57 57.78 15.52
N GLY A 35 57.65 57.05 16.18
CA GLY A 35 56.59 57.62 17.04
C GLY A 35 55.75 58.79 16.53
N GLY A 36 55.69 59.00 15.21
CA GLY A 36 54.97 60.09 14.56
C GLY A 36 54.07 59.53 13.46
N TYR A 37 52.96 60.23 13.22
CA TYR A 37 52.04 59.92 12.13
C TYR A 37 52.82 59.76 10.82
N PRO A 38 52.61 58.67 10.07
CA PRO A 38 53.33 58.43 8.84
C PRO A 38 53.06 59.53 7.81
N SER A 39 54.05 59.82 6.96
CA SER A 39 54.06 60.96 6.03
C SER A 39 53.79 60.59 4.56
N TYR A 40 53.39 59.35 4.28
CA TYR A 40 52.99 58.90 2.94
C TYR A 40 51.54 58.36 3.00
N PRO A 41 50.78 58.35 1.89
CA PRO A 41 49.46 57.70 1.83
C PRO A 41 49.57 56.23 1.37
N PHE A 42 48.66 55.35 1.82
CA PHE A 42 48.42 54.05 1.18
C PHE A 42 48.10 54.28 -0.30
N LEU A 43 48.64 53.46 -1.19
CA LEU A 43 48.26 53.49 -2.60
C LEU A 43 47.16 52.46 -2.86
N ASP A 44 46.23 52.80 -3.74
CA ASP A 44 45.18 51.88 -4.20
C ASP A 44 45.81 50.56 -4.68
N GLY A 45 45.38 49.45 -4.09
CA GLY A 45 45.86 48.10 -4.45
C GLY A 45 47.05 47.58 -3.63
N ASP A 46 47.52 48.30 -2.61
CA ASP A 46 48.55 47.79 -1.69
C ASP A 46 48.07 46.53 -0.93
N ALA A 47 49.00 45.66 -0.54
CA ALA A 47 48.75 44.50 0.32
C ALA A 47 48.97 44.88 1.79
N VAL A 48 48.09 44.39 2.68
CA VAL A 48 48.06 44.71 4.11
C VAL A 48 48.31 43.44 4.92
N THR A 49 49.32 43.45 5.78
CA THR A 49 49.64 42.34 6.71
C THR A 49 49.59 42.82 8.15
N PHE A 50 48.77 42.17 8.95
CA PHE A 50 48.65 42.34 10.39
C PHE A 50 49.49 41.25 11.08
N ASP A 51 50.74 41.60 11.40
CA ASP A 51 51.68 40.78 12.17
C ASP A 51 51.91 41.50 13.51
N ALA A 52 51.54 40.85 14.62
CA ALA A 52 52.06 41.25 15.92
C ALA A 52 52.13 40.09 16.89
N THR A 53 53.28 39.94 17.53
CA THR A 53 53.43 39.22 18.78
C THR A 53 52.89 40.06 19.95
N GLY A 54 51.59 39.98 20.24
CA GLY A 54 51.08 40.23 21.60
C GLY A 54 50.07 41.36 21.88
N ALA A 55 49.31 41.89 20.91
CA ALA A 55 48.20 42.81 21.23
C ALA A 55 47.01 42.76 20.25
N VAL A 56 45.81 42.69 20.82
CA VAL A 56 44.49 42.89 20.18
C VAL A 56 44.41 44.31 19.61
N GLY A 57 43.92 44.48 18.38
CA GLY A 57 43.84 45.79 17.75
C GLY A 57 42.62 45.95 16.84
N THR A 58 41.92 47.08 16.99
CA THR A 58 40.85 47.48 16.08
C THR A 58 41.38 48.51 15.08
N VAL A 59 41.26 48.18 13.80
CA VAL A 59 41.39 49.10 12.66
C VAL A 59 40.01 49.65 12.37
N THR A 60 39.81 50.95 12.50
CA THR A 60 38.54 51.57 12.12
C THR A 60 38.71 52.36 10.83
N ILE A 61 37.86 52.13 9.84
CA ILE A 61 37.72 52.97 8.63
C ILE A 61 36.78 54.12 9.02
N ASP A 62 37.26 55.37 9.10
CA ASP A 62 36.53 56.48 9.75
C ASP A 62 36.40 57.77 8.92
N GLU A 63 36.07 57.70 7.63
CA GLU A 63 35.67 58.91 6.85
C GLU A 63 34.64 58.65 5.72
N GLY A 64 33.74 57.68 5.84
CA GLY A 64 32.68 57.44 4.84
C GLY A 64 33.23 57.04 3.47
N GLY A 65 34.43 56.47 3.43
CA GLY A 65 35.19 56.09 2.24
C GLY A 65 35.29 54.59 2.04
N PHE A 66 35.69 54.18 0.84
CA PHE A 66 36.04 52.80 0.51
C PHE A 66 37.56 52.64 0.52
N VAL A 67 38.06 51.57 1.16
CA VAL A 67 39.47 51.17 1.18
C VAL A 67 39.68 50.08 0.14
N LEU A 68 40.55 50.29 -0.85
CA LEU A 68 40.87 49.30 -1.89
C LEU A 68 42.22 48.64 -1.62
N THR A 69 42.23 47.33 -1.35
CA THR A 69 43.45 46.55 -1.09
C THR A 69 43.59 45.37 -2.06
N SER A 70 44.82 44.91 -2.30
CA SER A 70 45.05 43.67 -3.04
C SER A 70 44.84 42.45 -2.15
N ASN A 71 45.64 42.29 -1.09
CA ASN A 71 45.51 41.19 -0.14
C ASN A 71 45.40 41.71 1.29
N VAL A 72 44.67 40.99 2.14
CA VAL A 72 44.63 41.20 3.58
C VAL A 72 45.12 39.92 4.27
N THR A 73 46.12 40.03 5.14
CA THR A 73 46.67 38.88 5.86
C THR A 73 46.71 39.16 7.36
N PHE A 74 46.17 38.25 8.17
CA PHE A 74 46.23 38.24 9.62
C PHE A 74 47.15 37.09 10.05
N ASP A 75 48.29 37.41 10.67
CA ASP A 75 49.29 36.44 11.15
C ASP A 75 49.28 36.24 12.66
N SER A 76 48.33 36.88 13.35
CA SER A 76 48.02 36.59 14.75
C SER A 76 46.55 36.89 15.07
N SER A 77 46.09 36.39 16.22
CA SER A 77 44.72 36.57 16.72
C SER A 77 44.38 37.99 17.16
N GLY A 78 43.08 38.31 17.13
CA GLY A 78 42.51 39.45 17.87
C GLY A 78 42.46 40.76 17.08
N TYR A 79 42.55 40.69 15.76
CA TYR A 79 42.35 41.87 14.90
C TYR A 79 40.88 42.04 14.54
N THR A 80 40.43 43.29 14.55
CA THR A 80 39.12 43.69 14.02
C THR A 80 39.30 44.79 12.99
N ILE A 81 38.76 44.63 11.78
CA ILE A 81 38.58 45.73 10.82
C ILE A 81 37.12 46.18 10.88
N ALA A 82 36.87 47.37 11.41
CA ALA A 82 35.54 47.95 11.59
C ALA A 82 35.32 49.17 10.70
N GLY A 83 34.08 49.39 10.25
CA GLY A 83 33.65 50.71 9.77
C GLY A 83 33.21 51.58 10.94
N ALA A 84 33.63 52.85 10.99
CA ALA A 84 33.14 53.81 11.98
C ALA A 84 31.69 54.20 11.73
N THR A 85 31.31 54.21 10.46
CA THR A 85 29.98 54.55 9.94
C THR A 85 29.45 53.40 9.07
N PRO A 86 28.12 53.31 8.88
CA PRO A 86 27.52 52.32 7.99
C PRO A 86 27.88 52.43 6.50
N SER A 87 28.64 53.46 6.10
CA SER A 87 29.11 53.68 4.71
C SER A 87 30.54 53.25 4.47
N ASP A 88 31.28 52.89 5.52
CA ASP A 88 32.68 52.52 5.39
C ASP A 88 32.83 51.10 4.83
N ALA A 89 33.61 51.00 3.75
CA ALA A 89 33.77 49.76 2.99
C ALA A 89 35.25 49.38 2.78
N LEU A 90 35.49 48.09 2.70
CA LEU A 90 36.75 47.44 2.36
C LEU A 90 36.53 46.66 1.05
N THR A 91 37.16 47.07 -0.03
CA THR A 91 37.27 46.29 -1.27
C THR A 91 38.58 45.52 -1.24
N VAL A 92 38.52 44.19 -1.37
CA VAL A 92 39.71 43.33 -1.48
C VAL A 92 39.70 42.69 -2.87
N ILE A 93 40.70 42.97 -3.71
CA ILE A 93 40.76 42.43 -5.08
C ILE A 93 41.29 40.98 -5.09
N GLY A 94 42.13 40.63 -4.12
CA GLY A 94 42.78 39.33 -3.96
C GLY A 94 42.22 38.56 -2.77
N SER A 95 43.09 38.10 -1.88
CA SER A 95 42.72 37.19 -0.80
C SER A 95 42.67 37.84 0.58
N ILE A 96 41.76 37.36 1.43
CA ILE A 96 41.78 37.56 2.88
C ILE A 96 42.29 36.26 3.52
N SER A 97 43.36 36.33 4.31
CA SER A 97 44.00 35.15 4.91
C SER A 97 44.17 35.30 6.41
N VAL A 98 43.79 34.28 7.19
CA VAL A 98 44.24 34.11 8.59
C VAL A 98 45.19 32.91 8.61
N THR A 99 46.49 33.16 8.71
CA THR A 99 47.53 32.20 8.30
C THR A 99 47.67 31.00 9.22
N ASN A 100 47.61 31.18 10.55
CA ASN A 100 47.89 30.10 11.49
C ASN A 100 46.61 29.48 12.08
N ALA A 101 46.64 28.16 12.29
CA ALA A 101 45.54 27.46 12.94
C ALA A 101 45.38 27.93 14.40
N GLY A 102 44.13 28.21 14.80
CA GLY A 102 43.81 28.76 16.12
C GLY A 102 43.92 30.29 16.21
N ASP A 103 44.44 30.96 15.17
CA ASP A 103 44.30 32.41 15.08
C ASP A 103 42.90 32.84 14.67
N SER A 104 42.50 34.07 15.02
CA SER A 104 41.18 34.61 14.68
C SER A 104 41.22 36.08 14.27
N ALA A 105 40.40 36.46 13.29
CA ALA A 105 40.21 37.84 12.86
C ALA A 105 38.72 38.17 12.65
N VAL A 106 38.36 39.45 12.78
CA VAL A 106 37.00 39.95 12.55
C VAL A 106 37.02 41.06 11.51
N ILE A 107 36.10 41.02 10.56
CA ILE A 107 35.82 42.13 9.65
C ILE A 107 34.35 42.51 9.82
N SER A 108 34.11 43.68 10.39
CA SER A 108 32.77 44.27 10.56
C SER A 108 32.51 45.46 9.63
N ALA A 109 33.50 45.87 8.83
CA ALA A 109 33.32 46.78 7.71
C ALA A 109 32.52 46.13 6.56
N VAL A 110 31.96 46.94 5.65
CA VAL A 110 31.32 46.45 4.42
C VAL A 110 32.39 45.86 3.50
N LEU A 111 32.27 44.60 3.06
CA LEU A 111 33.18 44.03 2.05
C LEU A 111 32.62 44.29 0.64
N GLU A 112 33.41 44.82 -0.31
CA GLU A 112 33.00 45.06 -1.71
C GLU A 112 33.76 44.15 -2.71
N ASN A 113 33.08 43.70 -3.77
CA ASN A 113 33.57 42.89 -4.92
C ASN A 113 33.96 41.42 -4.68
N GLY A 114 33.49 40.79 -3.60
CA GLY A 114 33.86 39.41 -3.27
C GLY A 114 35.33 39.28 -2.85
N ALA A 115 35.70 38.15 -2.24
CA ALA A 115 37.09 37.89 -1.88
C ALA A 115 37.34 36.37 -1.83
N GLU A 116 38.57 35.97 -2.12
CA GLU A 116 39.02 34.62 -1.78
C GLU A 116 39.47 34.60 -0.32
N ILE A 117 38.82 33.78 0.51
CA ILE A 117 39.17 33.57 1.90
C ILE A 117 40.00 32.30 1.99
N VAL A 118 41.23 32.43 2.49
CA VAL A 118 42.21 31.33 2.61
C VAL A 118 42.83 31.32 4.01
N GLY A 119 43.71 30.35 4.26
CA GLY A 119 44.46 30.23 5.51
C GLY A 119 43.97 29.09 6.41
N ALA A 120 44.41 29.09 7.67
CA ALA A 120 44.16 28.02 8.63
C ALA A 120 43.45 28.47 9.91
N GLY A 121 43.41 29.78 10.19
CA GLY A 121 42.72 30.39 11.34
C GLY A 121 41.33 30.90 11.00
N ASP A 122 40.55 31.23 12.03
CA ASP A 122 39.14 31.58 11.93
C ASP A 122 38.92 33.03 11.47
N LEU A 123 37.93 33.27 10.62
CA LEU A 123 37.55 34.60 10.15
C LEU A 123 36.06 34.84 10.41
N THR A 124 35.73 35.91 11.11
CA THR A 124 34.35 36.36 11.30
C THR A 124 34.07 37.56 10.39
N LEU A 125 33.08 37.44 9.52
CA LEU A 125 32.54 38.53 8.72
C LEU A 125 31.20 38.92 9.31
N SER A 126 31.07 40.16 9.80
CA SER A 126 29.89 40.55 10.59
C SER A 126 28.97 41.60 9.96
N GLY A 127 29.08 41.85 8.65
CA GLY A 127 28.16 42.64 7.82
C GLY A 127 27.78 44.05 8.33
N GLY A 128 28.14 45.12 7.60
CA GLY A 128 27.68 46.48 7.92
C GLY A 128 26.15 46.70 7.77
N TYR A 129 25.62 47.79 8.36
CA TYR A 129 24.17 48.09 8.52
C TYR A 129 23.39 48.41 7.22
N ARG A 130 23.99 48.32 6.03
CA ARG A 130 23.34 48.66 4.75
C ARG A 130 23.08 47.44 3.88
N THR A 131 22.04 47.54 3.04
CA THR A 131 21.89 46.75 1.82
C THR A 131 22.98 47.17 0.81
N ASN A 132 24.21 46.69 0.97
CA ASN A 132 25.33 46.90 0.07
C ASN A 132 25.06 46.29 -1.32
N SER A 133 25.73 46.80 -2.34
CA SER A 133 25.68 46.23 -3.69
C SER A 133 27.08 45.79 -4.02
N THR A 134 27.44 44.59 -3.56
CA THR A 134 28.68 43.95 -3.99
C THR A 134 28.43 43.26 -5.33
N ALA A 135 29.42 43.25 -6.23
CA ALA A 135 29.43 42.42 -7.42
C ALA A 135 30.69 41.53 -7.40
N GLY A 136 30.57 40.25 -7.03
CA GLY A 136 31.68 39.33 -6.77
C GLY A 136 31.25 37.90 -6.39
N VAL A 137 32.19 37.01 -6.08
CA VAL A 137 31.96 35.64 -5.55
C VAL A 137 32.83 35.51 -4.29
N ILE A 138 32.27 35.06 -3.16
CA ILE A 138 33.07 34.72 -1.97
C ILE A 138 33.49 33.27 -2.09
N THR A 139 34.79 33.02 -2.18
CA THR A 139 35.33 31.65 -2.26
C THR A 139 36.07 31.34 -0.97
N VAL A 140 35.63 30.33 -0.22
CA VAL A 140 36.29 29.88 1.01
C VAL A 140 37.09 28.61 0.72
N ASN A 141 38.42 28.76 0.62
CA ASN A 141 39.39 27.72 0.29
C ASN A 141 40.40 27.47 1.41
N GLY A 142 40.00 27.69 2.66
CA GLY A 142 40.82 27.46 3.85
C GLY A 142 41.18 26.00 4.12
N ALA A 143 42.10 25.78 5.07
CA ALA A 143 42.34 24.47 5.65
C ALA A 143 41.08 23.95 6.35
N ALA A 144 40.95 22.62 6.49
CA ALA A 144 39.82 21.99 7.18
C ALA A 144 39.69 22.38 8.68
N SER A 145 40.67 23.09 9.24
CA SER A 145 40.62 23.67 10.60
C SER A 145 40.09 25.10 10.64
N GLN A 146 40.08 25.83 9.52
CA GLN A 146 39.59 27.20 9.45
C GLN A 146 38.07 27.20 9.46
N THR A 147 37.47 28.04 10.30
CA THR A 147 36.05 28.36 10.29
C THR A 147 35.83 29.79 9.82
N VAL A 148 35.04 29.97 8.75
CA VAL A 148 34.56 31.28 8.34
C VAL A 148 33.15 31.48 8.89
N SER A 149 32.99 32.41 9.82
CA SER A 149 31.70 32.73 10.44
C SER A 149 31.07 33.96 9.77
N LEU A 150 29.89 33.82 9.20
CA LEU A 150 29.08 34.91 8.65
C LEU A 150 28.04 35.31 9.69
N THR A 151 28.30 36.36 10.47
CA THR A 151 27.52 36.67 11.69
C THR A 151 26.78 38.00 11.61
N GLY A 152 25.45 38.01 11.54
CA GLY A 152 24.65 39.24 11.57
C GLY A 152 24.84 40.16 10.35
N GLY A 153 23.76 40.87 9.97
CA GLY A 153 23.77 41.82 8.85
C GLY A 153 23.15 41.28 7.56
N HIS A 154 23.03 42.16 6.57
CA HIS A 154 22.59 41.82 5.22
C HIS A 154 23.83 41.49 4.37
N PHE A 155 23.88 40.28 3.83
CA PHE A 155 24.88 39.83 2.88
C PHE A 155 24.23 39.71 1.48
N PHE A 156 24.96 39.93 0.40
CA PHE A 156 24.39 40.26 -0.93
C PHE A 156 24.34 39.12 -1.95
N ARG A 157 24.07 39.50 -3.20
CA ARG A 157 23.59 38.78 -4.40
C ARG A 157 24.50 37.69 -4.97
N GLU A 158 25.38 37.09 -4.19
CA GLU A 158 26.60 36.43 -4.68
C GLU A 158 26.75 34.99 -4.20
N ILE A 159 27.30 34.13 -5.06
CA ILE A 159 27.55 32.73 -4.74
C ILE A 159 28.67 32.64 -3.67
N VAL A 160 28.39 32.02 -2.53
CA VAL A 160 29.40 31.56 -1.58
C VAL A 160 29.83 30.15 -1.99
N GLN A 161 31.07 30.01 -2.45
CA GLN A 161 31.66 28.71 -2.77
C GLN A 161 32.49 28.23 -1.57
N ASN A 162 32.03 27.18 -0.90
CA ASN A 162 32.67 26.65 0.28
C ASN A 162 33.40 25.33 -0.02
N SER A 163 34.72 25.31 0.16
CA SER A 163 35.54 24.09 0.15
C SER A 163 36.10 23.74 1.54
N ALA A 164 35.82 24.54 2.59
CA ALA A 164 36.32 24.42 3.96
C ALA A 164 35.16 24.41 4.98
N ASN A 165 35.32 24.99 6.19
CA ASN A 165 34.22 25.11 7.15
C ASN A 165 33.62 26.53 7.15
N VAL A 166 32.30 26.62 6.98
CA VAL A 166 31.53 27.87 7.04
C VAL A 166 30.41 27.75 8.05
N VAL A 167 30.26 28.75 8.93
CA VAL A 167 29.13 28.88 9.85
C VAL A 167 28.35 30.12 9.48
N ILE A 168 27.04 30.00 9.34
CA ILE A 168 26.13 31.11 9.03
C ILE A 168 25.25 31.35 10.25
N ASP A 169 25.41 32.52 10.87
CA ASP A 169 24.70 32.89 12.09
C ASP A 169 24.07 34.30 11.95
N GLY A 170 22.84 34.37 11.47
CA GLY A 170 22.02 35.59 11.53
C GLY A 170 22.23 36.50 10.32
N ALA A 171 22.88 35.97 9.30
CA ALA A 171 23.05 36.58 7.99
C ALA A 171 21.75 36.51 7.18
N THR A 172 21.34 37.64 6.59
CA THR A 172 20.22 37.71 5.64
C THR A 172 20.77 37.85 4.22
N PHE A 173 20.29 37.05 3.26
CA PHE A 173 20.74 37.12 1.87
C PHE A 173 19.63 37.59 0.92
N ASP A 174 19.85 38.71 0.22
CA ASP A 174 18.84 39.38 -0.63
C ASP A 174 19.01 39.07 -2.14
N SER A 175 19.54 37.90 -2.48
CA SER A 175 19.66 37.48 -3.88
C SER A 175 18.38 36.80 -4.35
N SER A 176 18.01 36.96 -5.62
CA SER A 176 17.05 36.08 -6.30
C SER A 176 17.74 35.00 -7.14
N SER A 177 19.05 34.81 -6.97
CA SER A 177 19.87 33.92 -7.78
C SER A 177 19.80 32.49 -7.23
N ALA A 178 19.52 31.51 -8.09
CA ALA A 178 19.63 30.10 -7.72
C ALA A 178 21.09 29.74 -7.41
N GLY A 179 21.33 28.90 -6.39
CA GLY A 179 22.68 28.43 -6.02
C GLY A 179 23.53 29.45 -5.26
N LEU A 180 22.91 30.28 -4.41
CA LEU A 180 23.60 31.26 -3.57
C LEU A 180 24.69 30.63 -2.69
N PHE A 181 24.52 29.37 -2.27
CA PHE A 181 25.55 28.60 -1.59
C PHE A 181 25.93 27.40 -2.42
N VAL A 182 27.21 27.27 -2.76
CA VAL A 182 27.78 26.05 -3.35
C VAL A 182 28.67 25.41 -2.28
N ASN A 183 28.18 24.35 -1.65
CA ASN A 183 28.92 23.65 -0.60
C ASN A 183 29.65 22.41 -1.15
N GLY A 184 30.95 22.35 -0.91
CA GLY A 184 31.83 21.20 -1.07
C GLY A 184 32.62 20.83 0.20
N GLY A 185 32.56 21.67 1.25
CA GLY A 185 33.16 21.47 2.57
C GLY A 185 32.12 21.23 3.68
N THR A 186 32.37 21.70 4.90
CA THR A 186 31.39 21.67 6.01
C THR A 186 30.66 23.02 6.11
N MET A 187 29.34 23.01 6.19
CA MET A 187 28.53 24.21 6.39
C MET A 187 27.56 24.01 7.54
N GLU A 188 27.47 24.96 8.46
CA GLU A 188 26.46 24.99 9.52
C GLU A 188 25.58 26.23 9.38
N ILE A 189 24.26 26.03 9.40
CA ILE A 189 23.26 27.10 9.48
C ILE A 189 22.80 27.17 10.95
N ALA A 190 23.41 28.10 11.70
CA ALA A 190 23.34 28.19 13.15
C ALA A 190 22.24 29.13 13.68
N SER A 191 21.61 29.93 12.81
CA SER A 191 20.40 30.70 13.16
C SER A 191 19.52 31.00 11.94
N THR A 192 18.50 31.84 12.12
CA THR A 192 17.51 32.14 11.07
C THR A 192 18.17 32.84 9.89
N VAL A 193 18.38 32.07 8.83
CA VAL A 193 18.96 32.51 7.57
C VAL A 193 17.87 32.42 6.51
N ALA A 194 17.70 33.50 5.74
CA ALA A 194 16.84 33.54 4.55
C ALA A 194 17.72 33.55 3.30
N VAL A 195 17.67 32.48 2.49
CA VAL A 195 18.50 32.34 1.28
C VAL A 195 17.67 31.91 0.07
N ALA A 196 17.98 32.39 -1.13
CA ALA A 196 17.23 32.02 -2.34
C ALA A 196 17.50 30.62 -2.89
N GLY A 197 18.51 29.92 -2.38
CA GLY A 197 18.77 28.53 -2.74
C GLY A 197 20.10 28.03 -2.19
N VAL A 198 20.19 26.72 -2.00
CA VAL A 198 21.41 26.02 -1.59
C VAL A 198 21.72 24.96 -2.65
N THR A 199 22.99 24.83 -3.03
CA THR A 199 23.48 23.79 -3.95
C THR A 199 24.64 23.07 -3.28
N GLN A 200 24.48 21.80 -2.99
CA GLN A 200 25.50 20.95 -2.41
C GLN A 200 25.96 19.93 -3.45
N THR A 201 27.26 19.93 -3.73
CA THR A 201 27.88 19.01 -4.70
C THR A 201 28.85 18.03 -4.03
N ALA A 202 29.29 18.34 -2.81
CA ALA A 202 30.07 17.49 -1.92
C ALA A 202 29.94 17.97 -0.46
N GLY A 203 30.67 17.36 0.46
CA GLY A 203 30.77 17.84 1.85
C GLY A 203 29.52 17.60 2.70
N GLN A 204 29.37 18.37 3.78
CA GLN A 204 28.28 18.23 4.76
C GLN A 204 27.64 19.59 5.03
N THR A 205 26.31 19.62 5.08
CA THR A 205 25.52 20.80 5.49
C THR A 205 24.66 20.41 6.68
N ALA A 206 24.78 21.12 7.80
CA ALA A 206 23.96 20.90 8.99
C ALA A 206 23.09 22.13 9.26
N VAL A 207 21.79 21.91 9.47
CA VAL A 207 20.84 22.93 9.92
C VAL A 207 20.66 22.75 11.42
N SER A 208 21.29 23.63 12.21
CA SER A 208 21.29 23.57 13.68
C SER A 208 20.29 24.53 14.33
N ALA A 209 19.71 25.43 13.54
CA ALA A 209 18.63 26.31 13.97
C ALA A 209 17.58 26.49 12.87
N SER A 210 16.40 26.96 13.26
CA SER A 210 15.31 27.16 12.30
C SER A 210 15.71 28.17 11.24
N SER A 211 15.61 27.80 9.96
CA SER A 211 16.08 28.58 8.82
C SER A 211 15.09 28.48 7.65
N SER A 212 15.17 29.43 6.71
CA SER A 212 14.31 29.46 5.54
C SER A 212 15.10 29.63 4.23
N VAL A 213 14.73 28.81 3.25
CA VAL A 213 15.21 28.90 1.87
C VAL A 213 14.03 29.30 1.00
N SER A 214 14.09 30.48 0.38
CA SER A 214 13.03 30.98 -0.51
C SER A 214 13.06 30.35 -1.92
N GLY A 215 14.02 29.46 -2.19
CA GLY A 215 14.04 28.63 -3.40
C GLY A 215 14.35 27.17 -3.08
N THR A 216 15.03 26.48 -3.99
CA THR A 216 15.34 25.05 -3.85
C THR A 216 16.65 24.82 -3.08
N ALA A 217 16.68 23.78 -2.26
CA ALA A 217 17.88 23.25 -1.63
C ALA A 217 18.28 21.95 -2.37
N SER A 218 19.18 22.07 -3.34
CA SER A 218 19.64 20.95 -4.16
C SER A 218 20.89 20.29 -3.57
N VAL A 219 20.83 18.98 -3.35
CA VAL A 219 21.90 18.14 -2.81
C VAL A 219 22.21 17.03 -3.80
N SER A 220 23.22 17.25 -4.64
CA SER A 220 23.66 16.31 -5.68
C SER A 220 24.85 15.43 -5.26
N GLY A 221 25.52 15.79 -4.16
CA GLY A 221 26.59 15.04 -3.51
C GLY A 221 26.78 15.51 -2.07
N GLY A 222 27.43 14.71 -1.23
CA GLY A 222 27.57 15.00 0.20
C GLY A 222 26.30 14.69 1.00
N SER A 223 26.14 15.31 2.17
CA SER A 223 24.97 15.12 3.04
C SER A 223 24.36 16.42 3.54
N LEU A 224 23.03 16.48 3.58
CA LEU A 224 22.25 17.50 4.28
C LEU A 224 21.62 16.89 5.55
N THR A 225 21.89 17.51 6.69
CA THR A 225 21.33 17.11 7.99
C THR A 225 20.45 18.21 8.55
N VAL A 226 19.18 17.91 8.82
CA VAL A 226 18.27 18.80 9.57
C VAL A 226 18.25 18.32 11.01
N ASN A 227 18.79 19.10 11.96
CA ASN A 227 18.95 18.66 13.34
C ASN A 227 17.63 18.61 14.12
N ASN A 228 17.66 17.94 15.27
CA ASN A 228 16.48 17.80 16.10
C ASN A 228 15.93 19.13 16.63
N GLY A 229 14.60 19.27 16.62
CA GLY A 229 13.90 20.45 17.10
C GLY A 229 14.05 21.69 16.21
N VAL A 230 14.65 21.57 15.02
CA VAL A 230 14.80 22.70 14.08
C VAL A 230 13.76 22.63 12.97
N ASN A 231 13.34 23.78 12.45
CA ASN A 231 12.51 23.88 11.25
C ASN A 231 13.33 24.39 10.06
N PHE A 232 13.48 23.57 9.03
CA PHE A 232 14.04 23.95 7.74
C PHE A 232 12.90 24.23 6.76
N THR A 233 12.61 25.50 6.52
CA THR A 233 11.54 25.91 5.60
C THR A 233 12.09 26.07 4.20
N THR A 234 11.51 25.42 3.19
CA THR A 234 11.84 25.62 1.78
C THR A 234 10.58 25.93 0.98
N THR A 235 10.62 26.95 0.12
CA THR A 235 9.47 27.26 -0.76
C THR A 235 9.63 26.70 -2.17
N GLY A 236 10.83 26.26 -2.57
CA GLY A 236 11.07 25.55 -3.82
C GLY A 236 10.91 24.03 -3.67
N SER A 237 11.78 23.42 -2.87
CA SER A 237 11.83 22.00 -2.48
C SER A 237 13.20 21.71 -1.83
N VAL A 238 13.35 20.55 -1.19
CA VAL A 238 14.67 19.92 -0.94
C VAL A 238 14.88 18.82 -1.97
N ASP A 239 15.78 19.03 -2.93
CA ASP A 239 16.04 18.09 -4.03
C ASP A 239 17.28 17.25 -3.75
N ILE A 240 17.14 15.94 -3.55
CA ILE A 240 18.25 15.00 -3.40
C ILE A 240 18.48 14.23 -4.71
N SER A 241 19.70 14.25 -5.19
CA SER A 241 20.11 13.61 -6.46
C SER A 241 21.55 13.09 -6.39
N GLY A 242 22.00 12.38 -7.43
CA GLY A 242 23.38 11.92 -7.55
C GLY A 242 23.83 11.02 -6.40
N THR A 243 24.83 11.45 -5.63
CA THR A 243 25.27 10.74 -4.41
C THR A 243 24.93 11.53 -3.14
N GLY A 244 24.03 12.51 -3.24
CA GLY A 244 23.57 13.30 -2.11
C GLY A 244 22.74 12.47 -1.15
N THR A 245 22.83 12.73 0.15
CA THR A 245 21.99 12.08 1.17
C THR A 245 21.28 13.09 2.05
N LEU A 246 20.11 12.71 2.53
CA LEU A 246 19.34 13.47 3.52
C LEU A 246 19.27 12.72 4.84
N THR A 247 19.59 13.40 5.93
CA THR A 247 19.28 12.96 7.30
C THR A 247 18.36 13.99 7.95
N MET A 248 17.10 13.62 8.16
CA MET A 248 16.10 14.48 8.76
C MET A 248 15.82 14.04 10.19
N ASN A 249 16.19 14.89 11.15
CA ASN A 249 15.91 14.67 12.58
C ASN A 249 14.95 15.73 13.14
N GLY A 250 14.47 16.65 12.29
CA GLY A 250 13.64 17.80 12.64
C GLY A 250 12.45 17.97 11.70
N THR A 251 12.03 19.21 11.49
CA THR A 251 10.93 19.54 10.57
C THR A 251 11.47 20.13 9.27
N VAL A 252 10.99 19.62 8.13
CA VAL A 252 11.07 20.28 6.83
C VAL A 252 9.69 20.85 6.49
N THR A 253 9.61 22.17 6.39
CA THR A 253 8.40 22.85 5.90
C THR A 253 8.54 23.09 4.41
N GLY A 254 7.99 22.21 3.58
CA GLY A 254 8.13 22.23 2.13
C GLY A 254 8.11 20.82 1.54
N ASP A 255 8.34 20.73 0.24
CA ASP A 255 8.46 19.47 -0.49
C ASP A 255 9.89 18.90 -0.40
N VAL A 256 10.02 17.59 -0.50
CA VAL A 256 11.30 16.86 -0.52
C VAL A 256 11.26 15.87 -1.68
N ASP A 257 12.19 16.00 -2.64
CA ASP A 257 12.20 15.21 -3.86
C ASP A 257 13.50 14.42 -4.01
N ILE A 258 13.39 13.08 -4.07
CA ILE A 258 14.51 12.16 -4.31
C ILE A 258 14.45 11.67 -5.75
N THR A 259 15.29 12.22 -6.63
CA THR A 259 15.06 12.15 -8.09
C THR A 259 16.03 11.28 -8.88
N SER A 260 17.28 11.10 -8.44
CA SER A 260 18.26 10.28 -9.19
C SER A 260 19.46 9.84 -8.36
N GLY A 261 20.18 8.82 -8.84
CA GLY A 261 21.44 8.35 -8.28
C GLY A 261 21.30 7.21 -7.25
N GLN A 262 22.34 6.92 -6.47
CA GLN A 262 22.28 5.91 -5.39
C GLN A 262 22.37 6.65 -4.07
N THR A 263 21.26 6.72 -3.35
CA THR A 263 21.16 7.54 -2.14
C THR A 263 20.44 6.78 -1.04
N THR A 264 21.01 6.80 0.16
CA THR A 264 20.37 6.30 1.38
C THR A 264 19.99 7.51 2.23
N ASN A 265 18.69 7.67 2.47
CA ASN A 265 18.17 8.77 3.26
C ASN A 265 17.57 8.24 4.56
N THR A 266 17.62 9.06 5.61
CA THR A 266 17.06 8.71 6.91
C THR A 266 16.11 9.81 7.36
N ILE A 267 14.91 9.43 7.78
CA ILE A 267 13.96 10.28 8.48
C ILE A 267 13.82 9.73 9.91
N GLY A 268 14.44 10.43 10.84
CA GLY A 268 14.12 10.39 12.24
C GLY A 268 15.26 10.06 13.20
N ASN A 269 15.12 10.57 14.43
CA ASN A 269 16.18 10.61 15.43
C ASN A 269 15.80 10.00 16.80
N GLY A 270 14.58 9.50 16.95
CA GLY A 270 14.16 8.75 18.14
C GLY A 270 13.75 9.56 19.37
N THR A 271 13.67 10.90 19.30
CA THR A 271 13.23 11.72 20.46
C THR A 271 12.16 12.79 20.20
N GLY A 272 11.60 12.88 18.99
CA GLY A 272 10.52 13.79 18.62
C GLY A 272 9.74 13.31 17.39
N THR A 273 8.65 13.99 17.03
CA THR A 273 7.91 13.70 15.78
C THR A 273 8.54 14.46 14.63
N ASP A 274 9.30 13.76 13.78
CA ASP A 274 9.88 14.32 12.56
C ASP A 274 8.77 14.70 11.59
N ARG A 275 8.90 15.81 10.88
CA ARG A 275 7.79 16.32 10.05
C ARG A 275 8.22 16.82 8.68
N ILE A 276 7.55 16.33 7.64
CA ILE A 276 7.53 16.93 6.31
C ILE A 276 6.13 17.49 6.11
N THR A 277 5.99 18.81 5.95
CA THR A 277 4.66 19.41 5.77
C THR A 277 4.12 19.28 4.36
N GLY A 278 5.01 19.21 3.36
CA GLY A 278 4.66 19.10 1.94
C GLY A 278 4.65 17.65 1.46
N THR A 279 4.99 17.48 0.19
CA THR A 279 5.10 16.18 -0.47
C THR A 279 6.51 15.62 -0.30
N PHE A 280 6.60 14.36 0.13
CA PHE A 280 7.83 13.58 0.03
C PHE A 280 7.74 12.68 -1.20
N THR A 281 8.52 12.99 -2.23
CA THR A 281 8.56 12.25 -3.49
C THR A 281 9.80 11.36 -3.53
N GLN A 282 9.60 10.06 -3.64
CA GLN A 282 10.65 9.08 -3.90
C GLN A 282 10.47 8.58 -5.34
N ASN A 283 11.29 9.09 -6.27
CA ASN A 283 11.19 8.79 -7.71
C ASN A 283 12.49 8.19 -8.26
N ASN A 284 13.18 7.42 -7.43
CA ASN A 284 14.49 6.87 -7.78
C ASN A 284 14.60 5.42 -7.34
N VAL A 285 14.59 4.53 -8.33
CA VAL A 285 14.63 3.06 -8.15
C VAL A 285 15.84 2.56 -7.35
N ASN A 286 16.96 3.31 -7.35
CA ASN A 286 18.18 2.91 -6.66
C ASN A 286 18.37 3.62 -5.31
N SER A 287 17.33 4.26 -4.79
CA SER A 287 17.37 4.96 -3.52
C SER A 287 16.46 4.30 -2.50
N VAL A 288 16.93 4.31 -1.26
CA VAL A 288 16.26 3.78 -0.09
C VAL A 288 16.09 4.91 0.92
N THR A 289 14.87 5.12 1.39
CA THR A 289 14.58 6.03 2.50
C THR A 289 14.07 5.25 3.70
N THR A 290 14.80 5.30 4.81
CA THR A 290 14.42 4.64 6.06
C THR A 290 13.83 5.65 7.03
N VAL A 291 12.61 5.40 7.50
CA VAL A 291 11.93 6.19 8.52
C VAL A 291 12.00 5.43 9.84
N THR A 292 12.71 5.97 10.84
CA THR A 292 13.14 5.20 12.03
C THR A 292 12.47 5.59 13.35
N SER A 293 11.71 6.69 13.36
CA SER A 293 10.94 7.15 14.52
C SER A 293 9.60 7.74 14.09
N ASP A 294 8.72 7.98 15.07
CA ASP A 294 7.42 8.63 14.85
C ASP A 294 7.58 9.83 13.92
N SER A 295 6.86 9.79 12.80
CA SER A 295 7.00 10.80 11.75
C SER A 295 5.64 11.24 11.25
N ARG A 296 5.57 12.46 10.72
CA ARG A 296 4.39 13.02 10.06
C ARG A 296 4.77 13.54 8.69
N ILE A 297 4.32 12.87 7.65
CA ILE A 297 4.54 13.26 6.26
C ILE A 297 3.23 13.84 5.72
N GLY A 298 3.30 14.98 5.01
CA GLY A 298 2.14 15.59 4.36
C GLY A 298 1.54 14.64 3.34
N THR A 299 2.13 14.59 2.16
CA THR A 299 1.81 13.62 1.10
C THR A 299 3.03 12.73 0.87
N LEU A 300 2.83 11.42 0.74
CA LEU A 300 3.89 10.50 0.33
C LEU A 300 3.64 10.04 -1.12
N GLU A 301 4.61 10.25 -2.00
CA GLU A 301 4.60 9.81 -3.39
C GLU A 301 5.82 8.96 -3.71
N ASN A 302 5.74 7.64 -3.48
CA ASN A 302 6.79 6.73 -3.90
C ASN A 302 6.55 6.26 -5.34
N THR A 303 7.03 7.00 -6.32
CA THR A 303 6.93 6.62 -7.74
C THR A 303 7.90 5.49 -8.09
N ALA A 304 9.08 5.43 -7.44
CA ALA A 304 10.07 4.38 -7.63
C ALA A 304 11.10 4.38 -6.48
N GLY A 305 11.64 3.21 -6.15
CA GLY A 305 12.62 3.06 -5.05
C GLY A 305 11.99 2.39 -3.85
N GLU A 306 12.70 2.43 -2.72
CA GLU A 306 12.28 1.77 -1.48
C GLU A 306 12.05 2.78 -0.35
N ILE A 307 10.92 2.66 0.33
CA ILE A 307 10.63 3.34 1.60
C ILE A 307 10.46 2.30 2.68
N ILE A 308 11.22 2.42 3.76
CA ILE A 308 11.20 1.48 4.88
C ILE A 308 10.74 2.22 6.13
N PHE A 309 9.55 1.95 6.62
CA PHE A 309 9.12 2.33 7.95
C PHE A 309 9.62 1.28 8.95
N ALA A 310 10.62 1.64 9.75
CA ALA A 310 11.37 0.76 10.63
C ALA A 310 11.27 1.19 12.10
N GLY A 311 11.74 0.32 13.00
CA GLY A 311 11.73 0.56 14.44
C GLY A 311 10.39 0.18 15.06
N THR A 312 9.92 1.01 15.99
CA THR A 312 8.61 0.87 16.63
C THR A 312 8.00 2.26 16.72
N GLY A 313 6.70 2.40 16.46
CA GLY A 313 6.07 3.71 16.53
C GLY A 313 4.92 3.90 15.57
N THR A 314 4.45 5.14 15.48
CA THR A 314 3.38 5.57 14.58
C THR A 314 3.91 6.60 13.58
N HIS A 315 3.75 6.30 12.30
CA HIS A 315 4.01 7.25 11.22
C HIS A 315 2.68 7.69 10.62
N THR A 316 2.43 8.98 10.53
CA THR A 316 1.20 9.51 9.93
C THR A 316 1.47 10.04 8.53
N LEU A 317 0.63 9.64 7.59
CA LEU A 317 0.46 10.30 6.30
C LEU A 317 -0.77 11.20 6.44
N ASP A 318 -0.55 12.52 6.43
CA ASP A 318 -1.61 13.52 6.67
C ASP A 318 -2.59 13.56 5.49
N ASN A 319 -2.11 13.36 4.26
CA ASN A 319 -2.87 13.41 3.01
C ASN A 319 -2.93 12.05 2.30
N ALA A 320 -3.78 11.95 1.28
CA ALA A 320 -3.87 10.78 0.41
C ALA A 320 -2.49 10.53 -0.23
N SER A 321 -1.99 9.32 -0.11
CA SER A 321 -0.61 8.98 -0.46
C SER A 321 -0.55 7.80 -1.43
N ASN A 322 0.54 7.71 -2.20
CA ASN A 322 0.71 6.74 -3.26
C ASN A 322 2.04 5.98 -3.13
N ASN A 323 2.00 4.67 -3.41
CA ASN A 323 3.18 3.82 -3.49
C ASN A 323 3.19 2.99 -4.79
N ALA A 324 4.00 3.38 -5.77
CA ALA A 324 4.32 2.61 -6.98
C ALA A 324 5.69 1.90 -6.90
N GLY A 325 6.57 2.32 -6.00
CA GLY A 325 7.81 1.61 -5.67
C GLY A 325 7.61 0.46 -4.67
N THR A 326 8.62 0.21 -3.83
CA THR A 326 8.54 -0.69 -2.69
C THR A 326 8.31 0.11 -1.41
N MET A 327 7.30 -0.27 -0.64
CA MET A 327 7.11 0.21 0.73
C MET A 327 7.17 -0.97 1.68
N SER A 328 8.02 -0.88 2.70
CA SER A 328 8.15 -1.87 3.76
C SER A 328 7.69 -1.27 5.08
N VAL A 329 6.75 -1.92 5.77
CA VAL A 329 6.29 -1.55 7.11
C VAL A 329 6.70 -2.64 8.08
N GLY A 330 7.72 -2.35 8.89
CA GLY A 330 8.31 -3.32 9.81
C GLY A 330 7.39 -3.73 10.97
N SER A 331 7.69 -4.87 11.57
CA SER A 331 6.97 -5.36 12.77
C SER A 331 6.98 -4.32 13.90
N GLY A 332 5.83 -4.09 14.53
CA GLY A 332 5.66 -3.12 15.62
C GLY A 332 5.52 -1.66 15.15
N VAL A 333 5.47 -1.43 13.85
CA VAL A 333 5.21 -0.11 13.23
C VAL A 333 3.73 0.02 12.85
N THR A 334 3.17 1.21 13.05
CA THR A 334 1.84 1.59 12.52
C THR A 334 1.97 2.76 11.55
N VAL A 335 1.56 2.57 10.30
CA VAL A 335 1.40 3.67 9.34
C VAL A 335 -0.06 4.12 9.33
N THR A 336 -0.33 5.31 9.86
CA THR A 336 -1.66 5.94 9.85
C THR A 336 -1.86 6.70 8.54
N ALA A 337 -2.51 6.08 7.56
CA ALA A 337 -2.89 6.67 6.28
C ALA A 337 -4.23 7.39 6.40
N THR A 338 -4.21 8.63 6.92
CA THR A 338 -5.41 9.35 7.36
C THR A 338 -6.44 9.54 6.24
N ASN A 339 -5.97 9.83 5.04
CA ASN A 339 -6.79 10.03 3.84
C ASN A 339 -6.59 8.91 2.81
N GLY A 340 -6.06 7.77 3.24
CA GLY A 340 -5.86 6.58 2.43
C GLY A 340 -4.47 6.46 1.80
N LEU A 341 -4.07 5.22 1.56
CA LEU A 341 -2.87 4.82 0.82
C LEU A 341 -3.28 4.05 -0.43
N THR A 342 -2.89 4.53 -1.61
CA THR A 342 -3.03 3.78 -2.86
C THR A 342 -1.71 3.11 -3.19
N ASN A 343 -1.70 1.79 -3.17
CA ASN A 343 -0.56 0.99 -3.59
C ASN A 343 -0.75 0.55 -5.05
N THR A 344 0.29 0.77 -5.86
CA THR A 344 0.48 0.33 -7.25
C THR A 344 1.81 -0.41 -7.49
N GLY A 345 2.63 -0.54 -6.44
CA GLY A 345 3.87 -1.31 -6.43
C GLY A 345 3.85 -2.44 -5.39
N THR A 346 4.97 -2.66 -4.73
CA THR A 346 5.11 -3.69 -3.68
C THR A 346 4.89 -3.07 -2.30
N LEU A 347 4.04 -3.72 -1.48
CA LEU A 347 3.84 -3.37 -0.08
C LEU A 347 4.23 -4.57 0.80
N ASN A 348 5.40 -4.51 1.42
CA ASN A 348 5.82 -5.50 2.40
C ASN A 348 5.31 -5.11 3.79
N LEU A 349 4.38 -5.89 4.35
CA LEU A 349 3.63 -5.51 5.55
C LEU A 349 3.84 -6.53 6.67
N ASP A 350 4.81 -6.26 7.55
CA ASP A 350 5.00 -6.99 8.82
C ASP A 350 4.42 -6.23 10.02
N GLY A 351 4.16 -4.93 9.86
CA GLY A 351 3.51 -4.07 10.85
C GLY A 351 2.01 -3.87 10.58
N SER A 352 1.53 -2.64 10.76
CA SER A 352 0.11 -2.32 10.56
C SER A 352 -0.11 -1.04 9.76
N ILE A 353 -1.23 -1.01 9.03
CA ILE A 353 -1.74 0.20 8.38
C ILE A 353 -3.08 0.57 9.02
N ALA A 354 -3.17 1.80 9.54
CA ALA A 354 -4.39 2.36 10.07
C ALA A 354 -4.97 3.38 9.08
N GLY A 355 -6.16 3.10 8.54
CA GLY A 355 -6.81 3.92 7.51
C GLY A 355 -7.04 3.16 6.21
N PRO A 356 -7.72 3.79 5.23
CA PRO A 356 -8.07 3.12 3.96
C PRO A 356 -6.84 2.67 3.18
N LEU A 357 -6.87 1.46 2.63
CA LEU A 357 -5.83 0.91 1.76
C LEU A 357 -6.46 0.50 0.43
N THR A 358 -5.95 1.02 -0.68
CA THR A 358 -6.39 0.64 -2.03
C THR A 358 -5.24 -0.03 -2.76
N LEU A 359 -5.46 -1.24 -3.28
CA LEU A 359 -4.52 -1.98 -4.12
C LEU A 359 -5.00 -1.87 -5.57
N ASN A 360 -4.24 -1.17 -6.41
CA ASN A 360 -4.51 -0.98 -7.83
C ASN A 360 -3.30 -1.36 -8.71
N GLY A 361 -3.47 -2.02 -9.86
CA GLY A 361 -2.33 -2.55 -10.65
C GLY A 361 -1.78 -3.85 -10.03
N GLY A 362 -0.93 -4.61 -10.76
CA GLY A 362 -0.51 -6.00 -10.45
C GLY A 362 0.32 -6.17 -9.17
N ASN A 363 -0.23 -5.70 -8.06
CA ASN A 363 0.40 -5.49 -6.78
C ASN A 363 0.65 -6.80 -6.07
N THR A 364 1.50 -6.73 -5.06
CA THR A 364 1.66 -7.84 -4.14
C THR A 364 1.83 -7.21 -2.77
N ILE A 365 0.87 -7.46 -1.87
CA ILE A 365 1.21 -7.42 -0.45
C ILE A 365 2.03 -8.67 -0.20
N VAL A 366 3.15 -8.52 0.50
CA VAL A 366 3.92 -9.65 1.02
C VAL A 366 3.99 -9.43 2.51
N ASN A 367 3.49 -10.36 3.31
CA ASN A 367 3.71 -10.33 4.75
C ASN A 367 4.54 -11.54 5.14
N SER A 368 5.60 -11.32 5.92
CA SER A 368 6.43 -12.40 6.46
C SER A 368 6.04 -12.73 7.90
N ALA A 369 5.27 -11.85 8.55
CA ALA A 369 4.77 -11.97 9.91
C ALA A 369 3.27 -11.60 10.01
N VAL A 370 2.71 -11.76 11.22
CA VAL A 370 1.33 -11.36 11.51
C VAL A 370 1.22 -9.84 11.42
N ALA A 371 0.40 -9.37 10.50
CA ALA A 371 0.16 -7.95 10.26
C ALA A 371 -1.33 -7.61 10.35
N SER A 372 -1.64 -6.32 10.45
CA SER A 372 -3.03 -5.84 10.51
C SER A 372 -3.31 -4.62 9.65
N VAL A 373 -4.51 -4.55 9.09
CA VAL A 373 -5.06 -3.34 8.46
C VAL A 373 -6.38 -3.01 9.13
N THR A 374 -6.51 -1.81 9.71
CA THR A 374 -7.68 -1.40 10.51
C THR A 374 -8.62 -0.44 9.78
N GLY A 375 -8.30 -0.07 8.53
CA GLY A 375 -9.24 0.58 7.59
C GLY A 375 -9.69 -0.35 6.46
N GLN A 376 -10.72 0.05 5.72
CA GLN A 376 -11.20 -0.74 4.57
C GLN A 376 -10.07 -0.97 3.58
N THR A 377 -9.86 -2.23 3.20
CA THR A 377 -8.93 -2.60 2.13
C THR A 377 -9.70 -2.87 0.85
N THR A 378 -9.40 -2.16 -0.23
CA THR A 378 -10.01 -2.38 -1.54
C THR A 378 -8.99 -2.97 -2.51
N VAL A 379 -9.30 -4.11 -3.13
CA VAL A 379 -8.47 -4.76 -4.17
C VAL A 379 -9.15 -4.58 -5.52
N ASN A 380 -8.73 -3.59 -6.32
CA ASN A 380 -9.39 -3.25 -7.60
C ASN A 380 -9.11 -4.29 -8.70
N ALA A 381 -9.77 -4.13 -9.86
CA ALA A 381 -9.72 -5.04 -11.02
C ALA A 381 -8.34 -5.50 -11.53
N ASN A 382 -7.29 -4.72 -11.27
CA ASN A 382 -5.92 -5.07 -11.64
C ASN A 382 -5.03 -5.41 -10.43
N GLY A 383 -5.58 -5.30 -9.22
CA GLY A 383 -4.94 -5.55 -7.94
C GLY A 383 -4.78 -7.04 -7.66
N THR A 384 -3.65 -7.42 -7.08
CA THR A 384 -3.47 -8.73 -6.46
C THR A 384 -3.08 -8.55 -5.00
N LEU A 385 -3.76 -9.28 -4.12
CA LEU A 385 -3.40 -9.42 -2.72
C LEU A 385 -2.84 -10.81 -2.51
N THR A 386 -1.57 -10.91 -2.13
CA THR A 386 -0.98 -12.17 -1.66
C THR A 386 -0.79 -12.07 -0.15
N VAL A 387 -1.19 -13.11 0.57
CA VAL A 387 -1.04 -13.18 2.03
C VAL A 387 -0.22 -14.42 2.31
N ASN A 388 1.07 -14.24 2.64
CA ASN A 388 2.04 -15.32 2.87
C ASN A 388 2.06 -15.79 4.34
N ALA A 389 1.74 -14.90 5.27
CA ALA A 389 1.57 -15.16 6.70
C ALA A 389 0.18 -14.67 7.14
N ASN A 390 -0.26 -14.99 8.37
CA ASN A 390 -1.60 -14.61 8.82
C ASN A 390 -1.80 -13.07 8.78
N GLN A 391 -2.92 -12.61 8.24
CA GLN A 391 -3.25 -11.20 8.10
C GLN A 391 -4.63 -10.92 8.68
N THR A 392 -4.75 -9.87 9.50
CA THR A 392 -6.04 -9.41 10.02
C THR A 392 -6.49 -8.13 9.32
N PHE A 393 -7.72 -8.12 8.81
CA PHE A 393 -8.44 -6.94 8.32
C PHE A 393 -9.57 -6.61 9.31
N ASP A 394 -9.25 -5.76 10.29
CA ASP A 394 -10.09 -5.46 11.47
C ASP A 394 -10.95 -4.18 11.30
N ALA A 395 -11.18 -3.76 10.06
CA ALA A 395 -11.90 -2.53 9.79
C ALA A 395 -13.42 -2.71 9.84
N ALA A 396 -14.13 -1.66 10.26
CA ALA A 396 -15.54 -1.48 9.93
C ALA A 396 -15.67 -1.34 8.40
N GLY A 397 -15.84 -2.47 7.70
CA GLY A 397 -15.84 -2.56 6.24
C GLY A 397 -14.97 -3.70 5.67
N GLY A 398 -14.09 -4.30 6.48
CA GLY A 398 -13.31 -5.47 6.10
C GLY A 398 -12.47 -5.30 4.83
N MET A 399 -12.34 -6.39 4.08
CA MET A 399 -11.74 -6.40 2.75
C MET A 399 -12.84 -6.36 1.68
N LEU A 400 -12.73 -5.44 0.73
CA LEU A 400 -13.52 -5.38 -0.49
C LEU A 400 -12.62 -5.78 -1.66
N VAL A 401 -12.92 -6.88 -2.34
CA VAL A 401 -12.23 -7.24 -3.59
C VAL A 401 -13.13 -6.76 -4.72
N ASP A 402 -12.72 -5.72 -5.45
CA ASP A 402 -13.48 -5.09 -6.54
C ASP A 402 -12.89 -5.45 -7.92
N GLY A 403 -13.07 -6.71 -8.32
CA GLY A 403 -12.55 -7.30 -9.56
C GLY A 403 -11.10 -7.79 -9.50
N GLY A 404 -10.42 -7.66 -8.36
CA GLY A 404 -9.04 -8.10 -8.17
C GLY A 404 -8.89 -9.59 -7.87
N SER A 405 -7.67 -10.00 -7.56
CA SER A 405 -7.34 -11.37 -7.14
C SER A 405 -6.81 -11.43 -5.71
N VAL A 406 -7.18 -12.48 -4.97
CA VAL A 406 -6.69 -12.75 -3.61
C VAL A 406 -6.13 -14.16 -3.52
N VAL A 407 -4.88 -14.27 -3.07
CA VAL A 407 -4.17 -15.54 -2.79
C VAL A 407 -3.76 -15.58 -1.33
N ALA A 408 -4.39 -16.43 -0.54
CA ALA A 408 -4.14 -16.55 0.90
C ALA A 408 -3.36 -17.84 1.23
N ASN A 409 -2.02 -17.77 1.15
CA ASN A 409 -1.12 -18.84 1.61
C ASN A 409 -1.08 -18.94 3.15
N GLY A 410 -1.31 -17.82 3.84
CA GLY A 410 -1.63 -17.75 5.27
C GLY A 410 -3.11 -17.50 5.52
N THR A 411 -3.53 -17.38 6.79
CA THR A 411 -4.94 -17.12 7.13
C THR A 411 -5.29 -15.64 7.02
N ILE A 412 -6.32 -15.30 6.23
CA ILE A 412 -6.98 -13.99 6.26
C ILE A 412 -8.07 -14.01 7.34
N THR A 413 -7.98 -13.10 8.31
CA THR A 413 -8.99 -12.91 9.36
C THR A 413 -9.67 -11.56 9.18
N GLY A 414 -10.98 -11.54 8.99
CA GLY A 414 -11.78 -10.34 8.78
C GLY A 414 -12.90 -10.66 7.79
N ASN A 415 -13.99 -9.91 7.81
CA ASN A 415 -15.05 -10.12 6.82
C ASN A 415 -14.53 -9.69 5.45
N ALA A 416 -14.77 -10.51 4.43
CA ALA A 416 -14.43 -10.17 3.04
C ALA A 416 -15.70 -10.13 2.18
N ALA A 417 -15.84 -9.04 1.43
CA ALA A 417 -16.87 -8.83 0.43
C ALA A 417 -16.24 -8.79 -0.96
N PHE A 418 -16.84 -9.48 -1.92
CA PHE A 418 -16.38 -9.53 -3.31
C PHE A 418 -17.38 -8.79 -4.20
N SER A 419 -16.91 -7.73 -4.85
CA SER A 419 -17.56 -7.00 -5.94
C SER A 419 -16.72 -7.14 -7.23
N GLY A 420 -17.33 -7.02 -8.41
CA GLY A 420 -16.66 -7.37 -9.66
C GLY A 420 -16.28 -8.86 -9.79
N ASP A 421 -15.84 -9.26 -10.99
CA ASP A 421 -15.40 -10.64 -11.23
C ASP A 421 -14.01 -10.86 -10.62
N THR A 422 -13.89 -11.81 -9.69
CA THR A 422 -12.69 -11.97 -8.84
C THR A 422 -12.17 -13.40 -8.84
N ASP A 423 -10.84 -13.55 -8.70
CA ASP A 423 -10.18 -14.85 -8.55
C ASP A 423 -9.68 -15.04 -7.12
N VAL A 424 -10.03 -16.16 -6.47
CA VAL A 424 -9.75 -16.40 -5.05
C VAL A 424 -9.18 -17.80 -4.80
N GLU A 425 -8.19 -17.87 -3.91
CA GLU A 425 -7.65 -19.12 -3.35
C GLU A 425 -7.14 -18.88 -1.90
N GLY A 426 -7.25 -19.91 -1.04
CA GLY A 426 -6.60 -19.96 0.27
C GLY A 426 -7.55 -20.00 1.49
N ILE A 427 -7.06 -19.56 2.65
CA ILE A 427 -7.77 -19.70 3.94
C ILE A 427 -8.35 -18.36 4.42
N PHE A 428 -9.66 -18.31 4.61
CA PHE A 428 -10.40 -17.19 5.17
C PHE A 428 -11.08 -17.61 6.49
N GLY A 429 -10.59 -17.13 7.62
CA GLY A 429 -11.08 -17.55 8.95
C GLY A 429 -12.48 -17.05 9.33
N ASN A 430 -13.03 -16.08 8.58
CA ASN A 430 -14.33 -15.46 8.84
C ASN A 430 -15.26 -15.63 7.63
N GLY A 431 -16.38 -14.90 7.59
CA GLY A 431 -17.37 -14.98 6.52
C GLY A 431 -16.94 -14.33 5.20
N LEU A 432 -17.32 -14.98 4.10
CA LEU A 432 -17.23 -14.52 2.72
C LEU A 432 -18.61 -14.13 2.20
N THR A 433 -18.69 -13.02 1.45
CA THR A 433 -19.92 -12.61 0.77
C THR A 433 -19.66 -12.27 -0.69
N VAL A 434 -20.30 -13.00 -1.60
CA VAL A 434 -20.33 -12.68 -3.02
C VAL A 434 -21.52 -11.74 -3.27
N GLN A 435 -21.24 -10.51 -3.70
CA GLN A 435 -22.27 -9.50 -3.91
C GLN A 435 -22.86 -9.55 -5.32
N SER A 436 -24.11 -9.13 -5.45
CA SER A 436 -24.75 -8.92 -6.75
C SER A 436 -24.09 -7.77 -7.53
N PRO A 437 -23.94 -7.85 -8.87
CA PRO A 437 -24.24 -8.98 -9.77
C PRO A 437 -22.98 -9.82 -10.10
N ASN A 438 -22.07 -9.96 -9.14
CA ASN A 438 -20.67 -10.26 -9.41
C ASN A 438 -20.33 -11.75 -9.31
N THR A 439 -19.21 -12.15 -9.94
CA THR A 439 -18.71 -13.53 -9.92
C THR A 439 -17.48 -13.67 -9.01
N MET A 440 -17.50 -14.65 -8.12
CA MET A 440 -16.31 -15.16 -7.42
C MET A 440 -15.90 -16.48 -8.08
N THR A 441 -14.69 -16.51 -8.63
CA THR A 441 -14.08 -17.70 -9.24
C THR A 441 -13.03 -18.27 -8.30
N VAL A 442 -13.21 -19.52 -7.91
CA VAL A 442 -12.25 -20.27 -7.09
C VAL A 442 -11.39 -21.12 -8.01
N THR A 443 -10.08 -20.85 -8.04
CA THR A 443 -9.13 -21.48 -8.98
C THR A 443 -8.25 -22.54 -8.32
N GLY A 444 -8.11 -22.49 -6.99
CA GLY A 444 -7.44 -23.50 -6.16
C GLY A 444 -8.15 -23.67 -4.81
N GLY A 445 -7.51 -24.35 -3.84
CA GLY A 445 -8.20 -24.74 -2.60
C GLY A 445 -8.76 -23.54 -1.80
N LEU A 446 -9.99 -23.65 -1.29
CA LEU A 446 -10.64 -22.61 -0.50
C LEU A 446 -11.07 -23.16 0.86
N THR A 447 -10.70 -22.48 1.94
CA THR A 447 -11.26 -22.71 3.27
C THR A 447 -11.93 -21.44 3.76
N TYR A 448 -13.16 -21.52 4.26
CA TYR A 448 -13.90 -20.36 4.76
C TYR A 448 -14.59 -20.61 6.10
N GLY A 449 -14.83 -19.53 6.85
CA GLY A 449 -15.62 -19.58 8.08
C GLY A 449 -17.12 -19.67 7.81
N SER A 450 -17.65 -18.88 6.87
CA SER A 450 -19.02 -18.97 6.33
C SER A 450 -19.04 -18.46 4.89
N LEU A 451 -20.01 -18.87 4.08
CA LEU A 451 -20.19 -18.37 2.71
C LEU A 451 -21.61 -17.83 2.50
N THR A 452 -21.74 -16.66 1.88
CA THR A 452 -23.03 -16.12 1.42
C THR A 452 -22.93 -15.68 -0.03
N VAL A 453 -23.66 -16.32 -0.92
CA VAL A 453 -23.86 -15.88 -2.31
C VAL A 453 -25.14 -15.08 -2.38
N SER A 454 -25.05 -13.76 -2.59
CA SER A 454 -26.21 -12.86 -2.62
C SER A 454 -27.06 -13.06 -3.87
N ASP A 455 -28.30 -12.57 -3.86
CA ASP A 455 -29.20 -12.57 -5.03
C ASP A 455 -28.51 -11.98 -6.26
N GLY A 456 -28.37 -12.78 -7.33
CA GLY A 456 -27.71 -12.37 -8.58
C GLY A 456 -26.17 -12.35 -8.54
N GLY A 457 -25.54 -12.69 -7.41
CA GLY A 457 -24.12 -13.05 -7.35
C GLY A 457 -23.89 -14.48 -7.86
N THR A 458 -22.67 -14.78 -8.29
CA THR A 458 -22.28 -16.11 -8.79
C THR A 458 -21.01 -16.59 -8.08
N PHE A 459 -21.03 -17.80 -7.54
CA PHE A 459 -19.86 -18.55 -7.07
C PHE A 459 -19.55 -19.65 -8.08
N THR A 460 -18.30 -19.76 -8.54
CA THR A 460 -17.91 -20.81 -9.50
C THR A 460 -16.51 -21.31 -9.21
N THR A 461 -16.24 -22.57 -9.50
CA THR A 461 -14.90 -23.18 -9.45
C THR A 461 -14.33 -23.34 -10.86
N THR A 462 -13.00 -23.40 -11.05
CA THR A 462 -12.41 -23.68 -12.38
C THR A 462 -11.06 -24.45 -12.34
N GLY A 463 -10.67 -25.01 -11.19
CA GLY A 463 -9.37 -25.66 -10.99
C GLY A 463 -9.16 -26.95 -11.81
N ALA A 464 -7.96 -27.13 -12.36
CA ALA A 464 -7.61 -28.34 -13.11
C ALA A 464 -7.47 -29.55 -12.18
N GLY A 465 -8.37 -30.52 -12.30
CA GLY A 465 -8.40 -31.71 -11.45
C GLY A 465 -9.30 -31.57 -10.22
N GLY A 466 -10.14 -30.54 -10.17
CA GLY A 466 -11.04 -30.27 -9.07
C GLY A 466 -10.51 -29.24 -8.08
N VAL A 467 -11.43 -28.56 -7.41
CA VAL A 467 -11.17 -27.60 -6.34
C VAL A 467 -11.67 -28.18 -5.02
N ALA A 468 -10.80 -28.18 -4.00
CA ALA A 468 -11.20 -28.54 -2.64
C ALA A 468 -11.72 -27.30 -1.89
N ILE A 469 -12.96 -27.36 -1.41
CA ILE A 469 -13.65 -26.29 -0.71
C ILE A 469 -14.04 -26.81 0.68
N VAL A 470 -13.68 -26.09 1.74
CA VAL A 470 -13.91 -26.51 3.12
C VAL A 470 -14.56 -25.40 3.93
N GLY A 471 -15.75 -25.65 4.48
CA GLY A 471 -16.45 -24.75 5.40
C GLY A 471 -16.22 -25.18 6.85
N THR A 472 -15.60 -24.35 7.69
CA THR A 472 -15.05 -24.86 8.96
C THR A 472 -16.03 -24.92 10.14
N SER A 473 -17.15 -24.18 10.15
CA SER A 473 -18.07 -24.17 11.31
C SER A 473 -19.46 -23.51 11.10
N ASN A 474 -19.76 -22.91 9.95
CA ASN A 474 -21.01 -22.13 9.79
C ASN A 474 -21.69 -22.40 8.45
N THR A 475 -22.98 -22.08 8.40
CA THR A 475 -23.84 -22.25 7.23
C THR A 475 -23.29 -21.60 5.96
N THR A 476 -23.34 -22.35 4.87
CA THR A 476 -23.20 -21.85 3.51
C THR A 476 -24.57 -21.48 2.94
N THR A 477 -24.79 -20.21 2.61
CA THR A 477 -26.07 -19.71 2.07
C THR A 477 -25.93 -19.30 0.61
N ILE A 478 -26.78 -19.84 -0.25
CA ILE A 478 -26.77 -19.63 -1.70
C ILE A 478 -28.10 -19.02 -2.14
N ASN A 479 -28.16 -17.70 -2.26
CA ASN A 479 -29.30 -16.95 -2.81
C ASN A 479 -29.09 -16.56 -4.29
N GLY A 480 -27.84 -16.58 -4.76
CA GLY A 480 -27.45 -16.40 -6.16
C GLY A 480 -27.22 -17.73 -6.88
N ALA A 481 -26.21 -17.80 -7.75
CA ALA A 481 -25.80 -19.02 -8.42
C ALA A 481 -24.52 -19.60 -7.81
N ALA A 482 -24.46 -20.92 -7.62
CA ALA A 482 -23.24 -21.66 -7.31
C ALA A 482 -23.01 -22.74 -8.36
N ILE A 483 -21.81 -22.80 -8.93
CA ILE A 483 -21.43 -23.73 -10.00
C ILE A 483 -20.20 -24.51 -9.55
N TYR A 484 -20.37 -25.83 -9.44
CA TYR A 484 -19.30 -26.78 -9.13
C TYR A 484 -19.01 -27.62 -10.37
N ASN A 485 -17.73 -27.85 -10.64
CA ASN A 485 -17.23 -28.55 -11.81
C ASN A 485 -16.60 -29.90 -11.44
N ASP A 486 -16.43 -30.76 -12.44
CA ASP A 486 -15.89 -32.11 -12.27
C ASP A 486 -14.57 -32.14 -11.48
N GLY A 487 -14.53 -32.97 -10.44
CA GLY A 487 -13.41 -33.15 -9.53
C GLY A 487 -13.52 -32.33 -8.24
N ASP A 488 -14.44 -31.38 -8.15
CA ASP A 488 -14.60 -30.55 -6.96
C ASP A 488 -15.04 -31.35 -5.73
N THR A 489 -14.60 -30.88 -4.56
CA THR A 489 -15.15 -31.30 -3.28
C THR A 489 -15.60 -30.06 -2.51
N LEU A 490 -16.80 -30.11 -1.95
CA LEU A 490 -17.25 -29.22 -0.90
C LEU A 490 -17.48 -30.07 0.34
N ASP A 491 -16.72 -29.78 1.40
CA ASP A 491 -16.85 -30.39 2.72
C ASP A 491 -17.16 -29.27 3.73
N ASP A 492 -18.44 -29.04 4.01
CA ASP A 492 -18.90 -28.03 4.97
C ASP A 492 -19.21 -28.71 6.31
N ASN A 493 -18.66 -28.20 7.42
CA ASN A 493 -18.96 -28.67 8.77
C ASN A 493 -20.26 -28.04 9.34
N GLY A 494 -21.06 -27.36 8.51
CA GLY A 494 -22.34 -26.75 8.85
C GLY A 494 -23.40 -26.99 7.77
N GLY A 495 -24.56 -26.33 7.91
CA GLY A 495 -25.66 -26.50 6.94
C GLY A 495 -25.41 -25.81 5.60
N ILE A 496 -26.05 -26.33 4.54
CA ILE A 496 -26.08 -25.69 3.23
C ILE A 496 -27.52 -25.25 2.93
N ASP A 497 -27.73 -23.94 2.82
CA ASP A 497 -29.05 -23.34 2.59
C ASP A 497 -29.13 -22.71 1.20
N ILE A 498 -29.93 -23.29 0.30
CA ILE A 498 -30.20 -22.75 -1.04
C ILE A 498 -31.54 -22.00 -0.97
N GLY A 499 -31.46 -20.66 -0.99
CA GLY A 499 -32.63 -19.79 -0.90
C GLY A 499 -33.55 -19.88 -2.12
N ALA A 500 -34.73 -19.28 -2.05
CA ALA A 500 -35.76 -19.39 -3.10
C ALA A 500 -35.33 -18.87 -4.48
N THR A 501 -34.39 -17.92 -4.51
CA THR A 501 -33.75 -17.36 -5.71
C THR A 501 -32.45 -18.08 -6.07
N GLY A 502 -31.96 -18.93 -5.16
CA GLY A 502 -30.72 -19.67 -5.24
C GLY A 502 -30.74 -20.75 -6.31
N SER A 503 -29.57 -20.99 -6.90
CA SER A 503 -29.34 -22.10 -7.83
C SER A 503 -27.99 -22.75 -7.57
N VAL A 504 -27.96 -24.08 -7.58
CA VAL A 504 -26.74 -24.88 -7.54
C VAL A 504 -26.69 -25.73 -8.80
N THR A 505 -25.59 -25.63 -9.54
CA THR A 505 -25.33 -26.42 -10.75
C THR A 505 -24.09 -27.25 -10.57
N PHE A 506 -24.22 -28.55 -10.80
CA PHE A 506 -23.12 -29.51 -10.80
C PHE A 506 -22.82 -29.92 -12.24
N ASN A 507 -21.65 -29.51 -12.76
CA ASN A 507 -21.15 -29.89 -14.08
C ASN A 507 -20.24 -31.11 -13.94
N THR A 508 -20.84 -32.29 -13.96
CA THR A 508 -20.13 -33.57 -13.79
C THR A 508 -19.33 -33.98 -15.03
N GLY A 509 -18.26 -34.73 -14.81
CA GLY A 509 -17.40 -35.29 -15.85
C GLY A 509 -16.95 -36.69 -15.48
N ALA A 510 -15.65 -36.99 -15.55
CA ALA A 510 -15.15 -38.34 -15.31
C ALA A 510 -14.94 -38.65 -13.82
N THR A 511 -14.65 -37.65 -13.00
CA THR A 511 -14.23 -37.85 -11.59
C THR A 511 -15.37 -37.72 -10.60
N GLY A 512 -16.40 -36.94 -10.93
CA GLY A 512 -17.54 -36.66 -10.05
C GLY A 512 -17.29 -35.45 -9.17
N ILE A 513 -18.27 -35.13 -8.31
CA ILE A 513 -18.25 -34.01 -7.37
C ILE A 513 -18.65 -34.54 -6.00
N ARG A 514 -17.97 -34.11 -4.94
CA ARG A 514 -18.43 -34.32 -3.55
C ARG A 514 -19.07 -33.04 -3.03
N PHE A 515 -20.23 -33.15 -2.41
CA PHE A 515 -21.00 -32.03 -1.87
C PHE A 515 -21.57 -32.43 -0.51
N ASN A 516 -20.71 -32.38 0.50
CA ASN A 516 -20.93 -32.85 1.86
C ASN A 516 -21.21 -31.66 2.81
N ALA A 517 -22.27 -31.76 3.61
CA ALA A 517 -22.67 -30.77 4.62
C ALA A 517 -22.41 -31.23 6.07
N ASP A 518 -21.76 -32.38 6.28
CA ASP A 518 -21.48 -32.94 7.62
C ASP A 518 -20.12 -33.67 7.69
N ASP A 519 -19.02 -32.97 7.39
CA ASP A 519 -17.69 -33.59 7.43
C ASP A 519 -17.25 -34.02 8.85
N ASP A 520 -17.86 -33.48 9.92
CA ASP A 520 -17.52 -33.87 11.30
C ASP A 520 -18.33 -35.05 11.85
N GLU A 521 -19.11 -35.72 10.99
CA GLU A 521 -19.82 -36.98 11.28
C GLU A 521 -20.76 -36.87 12.49
N ASN A 522 -21.31 -35.67 12.75
CA ASN A 522 -22.16 -35.45 13.91
C ASN A 522 -23.66 -35.70 13.63
N ASN A 523 -23.99 -36.04 12.38
CA ASN A 523 -25.34 -36.29 11.84
C ASN A 523 -26.29 -35.07 11.99
N THR A 524 -25.75 -33.85 11.91
CA THR A 524 -26.54 -32.61 11.93
C THR A 524 -26.40 -31.79 10.64
N GLY A 525 -25.58 -32.21 9.69
CA GLY A 525 -25.53 -31.58 8.37
C GLY A 525 -26.86 -31.72 7.65
N THR A 526 -27.35 -30.58 7.17
CA THR A 526 -28.59 -30.51 6.41
C THR A 526 -28.39 -29.63 5.21
N ILE A 527 -28.83 -30.13 4.06
CA ILE A 527 -28.97 -29.35 2.85
C ILE A 527 -30.43 -28.96 2.72
N THR A 528 -30.74 -27.67 2.70
CA THR A 528 -32.08 -27.15 2.44
C THR A 528 -32.15 -26.50 1.06
N ASN A 529 -33.21 -26.80 0.31
CA ASN A 529 -33.41 -26.29 -1.05
C ASN A 529 -34.80 -25.68 -1.21
N ASP A 530 -34.85 -24.35 -1.25
CA ASP A 530 -36.02 -23.55 -1.63
C ASP A 530 -35.96 -23.11 -3.11
N GLY A 531 -34.78 -23.21 -3.74
CA GLY A 531 -34.45 -22.74 -5.08
C GLY A 531 -34.33 -23.84 -6.13
N SER A 532 -33.13 -24.05 -6.67
CA SER A 532 -32.89 -25.09 -7.68
C SER A 532 -31.56 -25.81 -7.51
N ILE A 533 -31.58 -27.12 -7.69
CA ILE A 533 -30.40 -27.98 -7.83
C ILE A 533 -30.46 -28.63 -9.20
N THR A 534 -29.38 -28.51 -9.99
CA THR A 534 -29.25 -29.14 -11.31
C THR A 534 -27.97 -29.95 -11.39
N VAL A 535 -28.07 -31.21 -11.84
CA VAL A 535 -26.92 -32.06 -12.16
C VAL A 535 -26.87 -32.30 -13.66
N THR A 536 -25.75 -31.92 -14.29
CA THR A 536 -25.54 -31.99 -15.73
C THR A 536 -24.10 -32.42 -16.08
N GLY A 537 -23.75 -32.43 -17.37
CA GLY A 537 -22.40 -32.74 -17.87
C GLY A 537 -22.28 -34.09 -18.58
N GLY A 538 -23.02 -35.11 -18.12
CA GLY A 538 -23.17 -36.41 -18.80
C GLY A 538 -21.94 -37.32 -18.72
N GLY A 539 -21.05 -37.08 -17.76
CA GLY A 539 -19.89 -37.91 -17.50
C GLY A 539 -20.17 -39.10 -16.57
N ALA A 540 -19.20 -39.98 -16.39
CA ALA A 540 -19.35 -41.18 -15.54
C ALA A 540 -19.27 -40.88 -14.03
N GLY A 541 -18.71 -39.73 -13.65
CA GLY A 541 -18.66 -39.27 -12.27
C GLY A 541 -20.01 -38.71 -11.82
N GLY A 542 -20.48 -39.12 -10.65
CA GLY A 542 -21.70 -38.60 -10.03
C GLY A 542 -21.43 -37.45 -9.06
N VAL A 543 -22.50 -36.84 -8.56
CA VAL A 543 -22.48 -35.98 -7.38
C VAL A 543 -22.79 -36.85 -6.16
N SER A 544 -21.89 -36.87 -5.18
CA SER A 544 -22.06 -37.55 -3.91
C SER A 544 -22.28 -36.55 -2.79
N VAL A 545 -23.35 -36.75 -2.02
CA VAL A 545 -23.55 -36.06 -0.72
C VAL A 545 -23.21 -36.96 0.47
N ALA A 546 -22.61 -38.13 0.23
CA ALA A 546 -22.14 -39.02 1.29
C ALA A 546 -20.76 -38.62 1.81
N ASN A 547 -20.51 -38.98 3.07
CA ASN A 547 -19.20 -38.93 3.73
C ASN A 547 -18.20 -39.91 3.09
N ASP A 548 -16.92 -39.79 3.47
CA ASP A 548 -15.81 -40.59 2.95
C ASP A 548 -15.94 -42.11 3.20
N ASP A 549 -16.87 -42.53 4.08
CA ASP A 549 -17.15 -43.94 4.36
C ASP A 549 -18.21 -44.57 3.43
N GLY A 550 -18.86 -43.76 2.58
CA GLY A 550 -19.86 -44.19 1.61
C GLY A 550 -21.24 -44.51 2.19
N ALA A 551 -21.50 -44.21 3.46
CA ALA A 551 -22.84 -44.19 4.03
C ALA A 551 -23.47 -42.80 3.79
N GLY A 552 -24.74 -42.78 3.37
CA GLY A 552 -25.47 -41.53 3.25
C GLY A 552 -25.81 -41.01 4.64
N ASP A 553 -25.19 -39.90 5.03
CA ASP A 553 -25.39 -39.27 6.35
C ASP A 553 -26.12 -37.91 6.25
N ASP A 554 -26.04 -37.26 5.09
CA ASP A 554 -26.65 -35.96 4.86
C ASP A 554 -28.15 -36.06 4.51
N ASN A 555 -28.93 -35.21 5.16
CA ASN A 555 -30.35 -35.02 4.83
C ASN A 555 -30.51 -33.89 3.83
N LEU A 556 -31.27 -34.15 2.76
CA LEU A 556 -31.66 -33.14 1.77
C LEU A 556 -33.15 -32.83 1.88
N THR A 557 -33.48 -31.57 2.15
CA THR A 557 -34.86 -31.09 2.21
C THR A 557 -35.17 -30.18 1.02
N ASN A 558 -36.00 -30.67 0.10
CA ASN A 558 -36.57 -29.89 -0.99
C ASN A 558 -37.94 -29.32 -0.59
N GLN A 559 -38.04 -28.00 -0.45
CA GLN A 559 -39.22 -27.36 0.12
C GLN A 559 -39.55 -26.04 -0.61
N GLY A 560 -40.57 -25.29 -0.17
CA GLY A 560 -40.91 -24.01 -0.80
C GLY A 560 -41.22 -24.15 -2.30
N THR A 561 -40.42 -23.49 -3.14
CA THR A 561 -40.45 -23.60 -4.62
C THR A 561 -39.35 -24.50 -5.19
N GLY A 562 -38.62 -25.19 -4.31
CA GLY A 562 -37.44 -26.00 -4.58
C GLY A 562 -37.62 -26.98 -5.73
N THR A 563 -36.61 -27.06 -6.59
CA THR A 563 -36.52 -28.05 -7.66
C THR A 563 -35.21 -28.81 -7.62
N ILE A 564 -35.25 -30.10 -7.95
CA ILE A 564 -34.08 -30.95 -8.16
C ILE A 564 -34.20 -31.55 -9.57
N ASP A 565 -33.25 -31.25 -10.45
CA ASP A 565 -33.17 -31.79 -11.82
C ASP A 565 -31.88 -32.58 -12.01
N VAL A 566 -31.99 -33.90 -12.10
CA VAL A 566 -30.87 -34.79 -12.45
C VAL A 566 -31.00 -35.13 -13.93
N GLN A 567 -30.21 -34.46 -14.77
CA GLN A 567 -30.33 -34.61 -16.22
C GLN A 567 -29.83 -35.97 -16.70
N ALA A 568 -30.18 -36.33 -17.94
CA ALA A 568 -29.90 -37.64 -18.53
C ALA A 568 -28.44 -38.10 -18.35
N ASN A 569 -28.27 -39.36 -17.93
CA ASN A 569 -26.98 -40.02 -17.68
C ASN A 569 -26.12 -39.39 -16.56
N ASN A 570 -26.70 -38.58 -15.66
CA ASN A 570 -26.00 -38.09 -14.48
C ASN A 570 -26.47 -38.83 -13.22
N THR A 571 -25.67 -38.77 -12.16
CA THR A 571 -26.01 -39.37 -10.86
C THR A 571 -25.94 -38.31 -9.77
N LEU A 572 -26.95 -38.28 -8.90
CA LEU A 572 -26.91 -37.64 -7.59
C LEU A 572 -27.18 -38.73 -6.55
N ASN A 573 -26.25 -39.03 -5.66
CA ASN A 573 -26.37 -40.12 -4.70
C ASN A 573 -25.84 -39.73 -3.31
N GLY A 574 -25.93 -40.67 -2.37
CA GLY A 574 -25.42 -40.48 -1.00
C GLY A 574 -26.37 -39.76 -0.05
N ILE A 575 -27.62 -39.51 -0.46
CA ILE A 575 -28.61 -38.85 0.41
C ILE A 575 -29.16 -39.87 1.43
N ASP A 576 -29.20 -39.55 2.72
CA ASP A 576 -29.90 -40.40 3.69
C ASP A 576 -31.41 -40.27 3.50
N THR A 577 -31.97 -39.15 3.98
CA THR A 577 -33.36 -38.80 3.78
C THR A 577 -33.51 -37.63 2.83
N LEU A 578 -34.20 -37.88 1.72
CA LEU A 578 -34.71 -36.85 0.83
C LEU A 578 -36.14 -36.47 1.24
N THR A 579 -36.32 -35.34 1.91
CA THR A 579 -37.65 -34.83 2.24
C THR A 579 -38.12 -33.87 1.15
N ASN A 580 -39.26 -34.18 0.51
CA ASN A 580 -39.87 -33.31 -0.49
C ASN A 580 -41.22 -32.76 0.00
N SER A 581 -41.24 -31.46 0.24
CA SER A 581 -42.44 -30.66 0.54
C SER A 581 -42.61 -29.48 -0.43
N SER A 582 -41.82 -29.44 -1.50
CA SER A 582 -41.89 -28.41 -2.53
C SER A 582 -43.29 -28.32 -3.15
N THR A 583 -43.74 -27.09 -3.34
CA THR A 583 -44.99 -26.75 -4.00
C THR A 583 -44.85 -26.66 -5.52
N SER A 584 -43.64 -26.86 -6.05
CA SER A 584 -43.38 -26.86 -7.49
C SER A 584 -44.14 -27.99 -8.18
N ALA A 585 -44.72 -27.67 -9.35
CA ALA A 585 -45.39 -28.65 -10.20
C ALA A 585 -44.42 -29.72 -10.73
N THR A 586 -43.12 -29.41 -10.78
CA THR A 586 -42.01 -30.29 -11.17
C THR A 586 -40.94 -30.20 -10.09
N ALA A 587 -41.26 -30.70 -8.90
CA ALA A 587 -40.40 -30.60 -7.73
C ALA A 587 -39.11 -31.43 -7.88
N ILE A 588 -39.21 -32.62 -8.47
CA ILE A 588 -38.06 -33.47 -8.73
C ILE A 588 -38.18 -34.03 -10.15
N GLN A 589 -37.12 -33.93 -10.94
CA GLN A 589 -37.01 -34.48 -12.28
C GLN A 589 -35.76 -35.37 -12.39
N VAL A 590 -35.94 -36.59 -12.90
CA VAL A 590 -34.85 -37.54 -13.15
C VAL A 590 -34.89 -37.95 -14.62
N GLY A 591 -33.85 -37.58 -15.36
CA GLY A 591 -33.70 -37.82 -16.79
C GLY A 591 -33.49 -39.29 -17.13
N SER A 592 -33.58 -39.62 -18.43
CA SER A 592 -33.34 -40.98 -18.90
C SER A 592 -31.87 -41.40 -18.65
N GLY A 593 -31.68 -42.60 -18.10
CA GLY A 593 -30.36 -43.10 -17.71
C GLY A 593 -29.71 -42.38 -16.53
N ALA A 594 -30.42 -41.42 -15.91
CA ALA A 594 -29.96 -40.75 -14.70
C ALA A 594 -30.35 -41.54 -13.45
N THR A 595 -29.62 -41.32 -12.35
CA THR A 595 -29.91 -41.93 -11.04
C THR A 595 -30.02 -40.85 -9.98
N LEU A 596 -31.10 -40.89 -9.20
CA LEU A 596 -31.23 -40.16 -7.94
C LEU A 596 -31.25 -41.18 -6.79
N GLY A 597 -30.17 -41.26 -6.03
CA GLY A 597 -29.94 -42.21 -4.95
C GLY A 597 -30.17 -41.61 -3.57
N PHE A 598 -31.00 -42.28 -2.78
CA PHE A 598 -31.32 -41.94 -1.40
C PHE A 598 -31.61 -43.20 -0.57
N ALA A 599 -31.49 -43.17 0.76
CA ALA A 599 -32.02 -44.26 1.58
C ALA A 599 -33.56 -44.21 1.61
N THR A 600 -34.12 -43.02 1.83
CA THR A 600 -35.58 -42.79 1.82
C THR A 600 -35.96 -41.45 1.19
N LEU A 601 -36.91 -41.45 0.26
CA LEU A 601 -37.62 -40.28 -0.25
C LEU A 601 -38.99 -40.15 0.45
N ASN A 602 -39.18 -39.07 1.20
CA ASN A 602 -40.45 -38.71 1.84
C ASN A 602 -41.10 -37.54 1.09
N SER A 603 -42.01 -37.82 0.15
CA SER A 603 -42.66 -36.80 -0.67
C SER A 603 -44.11 -36.54 -0.22
N SER A 604 -44.37 -35.34 0.30
CA SER A 604 -45.69 -34.93 0.83
C SER A 604 -46.43 -33.92 -0.08
N ALA A 605 -45.72 -33.29 -1.00
CA ALA A 605 -46.23 -32.35 -1.99
C ALA A 605 -45.40 -32.41 -3.29
N GLY A 606 -45.83 -31.67 -4.31
CA GLY A 606 -45.14 -31.59 -5.60
C GLY A 606 -45.20 -32.88 -6.43
N THR A 607 -44.69 -32.79 -7.66
CA THR A 607 -44.56 -33.93 -8.57
C THR A 607 -43.11 -34.35 -8.69
N VAL A 608 -42.86 -35.64 -8.48
CA VAL A 608 -41.63 -36.34 -8.85
C VAL A 608 -41.85 -36.96 -10.22
N THR A 609 -41.05 -36.59 -11.20
CA THR A 609 -41.10 -37.16 -12.56
C THR A 609 -39.81 -37.90 -12.85
N SER A 610 -39.86 -39.19 -13.11
CA SER A 610 -38.66 -40.00 -13.35
C SER A 610 -38.74 -40.78 -14.66
N ALA A 611 -37.80 -40.53 -15.56
CA ALA A 611 -37.46 -41.38 -16.70
C ALA A 611 -36.17 -42.20 -16.45
N GLY A 612 -35.58 -42.06 -15.26
CA GLY A 612 -34.38 -42.77 -14.81
C GLY A 612 -34.62 -43.57 -13.53
N THR A 613 -33.57 -43.86 -12.78
CA THR A 613 -33.65 -44.68 -11.57
C THR A 613 -33.80 -43.80 -10.33
N LEU A 614 -34.84 -44.06 -9.55
CA LEU A 614 -34.95 -43.66 -8.16
C LEU A 614 -34.39 -44.82 -7.33
N ASP A 615 -33.18 -44.68 -6.81
CA ASP A 615 -32.48 -45.73 -6.06
C ASP A 615 -32.69 -45.49 -4.56
N GLY A 616 -33.58 -46.27 -3.93
CA GLY A 616 -34.03 -46.04 -2.57
C GLY A 616 -35.51 -46.29 -2.30
N ASN A 617 -35.90 -46.26 -1.02
CA ASN A 617 -37.30 -46.39 -0.62
C ASN A 617 -38.07 -45.10 -0.90
N VAL A 618 -39.20 -45.20 -1.60
CA VAL A 618 -40.07 -44.05 -1.92
C VAL A 618 -41.35 -44.13 -1.09
N ALA A 619 -41.59 -43.10 -0.28
CA ALA A 619 -42.80 -42.91 0.50
C ALA A 619 -43.54 -41.65 0.06
N LEU A 620 -44.72 -41.84 -0.53
CA LEU A 620 -45.59 -40.75 -0.97
C LEU A 620 -46.72 -40.54 0.05
N SER A 621 -46.96 -39.30 0.44
CA SER A 621 -48.03 -38.92 1.36
C SER A 621 -48.67 -37.59 0.93
N GLY A 622 -49.71 -37.15 1.63
CA GLY A 622 -50.32 -35.83 1.39
C GLY A 622 -50.78 -35.66 -0.06
N ALA A 623 -50.28 -34.62 -0.73
CA ALA A 623 -50.52 -34.33 -2.15
C ALA A 623 -49.34 -34.73 -3.06
N GLY A 624 -48.36 -35.47 -2.54
CA GLY A 624 -47.21 -35.93 -3.30
C GLY A 624 -47.61 -36.84 -4.46
N THR A 625 -46.98 -36.63 -5.61
CA THR A 625 -47.23 -37.41 -6.83
C THR A 625 -45.93 -37.96 -7.40
N LEU A 626 -45.92 -39.22 -7.82
CA LEU A 626 -44.84 -39.81 -8.61
C LEU A 626 -45.37 -40.18 -10.01
N VAL A 627 -44.74 -39.61 -11.05
CA VAL A 627 -44.96 -39.96 -12.45
C VAL A 627 -43.73 -40.69 -12.96
N GLN A 628 -43.88 -41.99 -13.21
CA GLN A 628 -42.82 -42.82 -13.77
C GLN A 628 -42.96 -42.89 -15.29
N ASN A 629 -42.08 -42.20 -16.00
CA ASN A 629 -42.01 -42.18 -17.45
C ASN A 629 -41.32 -43.44 -17.98
N ALA A 630 -41.44 -43.66 -19.30
CA ALA A 630 -40.79 -44.78 -19.97
C ALA A 630 -39.27 -44.80 -19.70
N GLY A 631 -38.76 -45.96 -19.28
CA GLY A 631 -37.35 -46.14 -18.89
C GLY A 631 -37.04 -45.84 -17.42
N GLY A 632 -38.00 -45.27 -16.68
CA GLY A 632 -37.83 -45.02 -15.25
C GLY A 632 -38.02 -46.28 -14.40
N SER A 633 -37.30 -46.37 -13.28
CA SER A 633 -37.40 -47.44 -12.28
C SER A 633 -37.38 -46.89 -10.85
N VAL A 634 -37.94 -47.65 -9.91
CA VAL A 634 -37.70 -47.47 -8.47
C VAL A 634 -36.95 -48.72 -8.02
N ASP A 635 -35.72 -48.56 -7.54
CA ASP A 635 -34.92 -49.63 -6.95
C ASP A 635 -35.04 -49.55 -5.43
N GLY A 636 -36.15 -50.07 -4.91
CA GLY A 636 -36.51 -49.98 -3.50
C GLY A 636 -37.98 -50.24 -3.26
N THR A 637 -38.46 -49.99 -2.04
CA THR A 637 -39.89 -50.11 -1.75
C THR A 637 -40.63 -48.85 -2.18
N LEU A 638 -41.82 -49.00 -2.77
CA LEU A 638 -42.73 -47.89 -3.05
C LEU A 638 -43.96 -48.00 -2.16
N SER A 639 -44.24 -46.95 -1.39
CA SER A 639 -45.43 -46.84 -0.55
C SER A 639 -46.18 -45.55 -0.83
N THR A 640 -47.51 -45.64 -0.83
CA THR A 640 -48.41 -44.51 -1.06
C THR A 640 -49.44 -44.43 0.06
N ALA A 641 -49.59 -43.26 0.68
CA ALA A 641 -50.54 -43.01 1.76
C ALA A 641 -51.36 -41.73 1.53
N GLY A 642 -52.57 -41.67 2.10
CA GLY A 642 -53.43 -40.48 2.01
C GLY A 642 -53.94 -40.23 0.58
N SER A 643 -53.87 -38.97 0.13
CA SER A 643 -54.27 -38.53 -1.22
C SER A 643 -53.13 -38.55 -2.25
N ALA A 644 -51.98 -39.15 -1.91
CA ALA A 644 -50.86 -39.27 -2.81
C ALA A 644 -51.21 -40.12 -4.04
N THR A 645 -50.57 -39.82 -5.18
CA THR A 645 -50.83 -40.54 -6.43
C THR A 645 -49.54 -41.09 -7.05
N PHE A 646 -49.67 -42.23 -7.73
CA PHE A 646 -48.61 -42.87 -8.51
C PHE A 646 -49.15 -43.17 -9.91
N ASP A 647 -48.48 -42.66 -10.93
CA ASP A 647 -48.82 -42.84 -12.35
C ASP A 647 -47.67 -43.55 -13.08
N ILE A 648 -47.99 -44.61 -13.81
CA ILE A 648 -47.05 -45.37 -14.64
C ILE A 648 -47.32 -45.00 -16.10
N ASN A 649 -46.30 -44.50 -16.80
CA ASN A 649 -46.27 -44.11 -18.22
C ASN A 649 -46.94 -42.78 -18.61
N GLY A 650 -47.08 -41.84 -17.67
CA GLY A 650 -47.42 -40.44 -17.99
C GLY A 650 -48.53 -40.33 -19.03
N THR A 651 -49.71 -40.86 -18.73
CA THR A 651 -50.96 -40.77 -19.52
C THR A 651 -50.97 -41.02 -21.04
N THR A 652 -49.95 -41.57 -21.73
CA THR A 652 -50.08 -41.84 -23.20
C THR A 652 -49.35 -43.05 -23.84
N GLY A 653 -48.64 -43.92 -23.11
CA GLY A 653 -47.90 -45.06 -23.71
C GLY A 653 -48.29 -46.44 -23.15
N ASP A 654 -48.39 -47.44 -24.02
CA ASP A 654 -48.65 -48.85 -23.66
C ASP A 654 -47.60 -49.38 -22.66
N ALA A 655 -48.08 -49.87 -21.51
CA ALA A 655 -47.24 -50.36 -20.42
C ALA A 655 -46.54 -51.69 -20.76
N THR A 656 -45.22 -51.70 -20.65
CA THR A 656 -44.40 -52.95 -20.68
C THR A 656 -43.40 -53.05 -19.52
N THR A 657 -43.60 -52.31 -18.43
CA THR A 657 -42.76 -52.43 -17.22
C THR A 657 -43.33 -53.44 -16.22
N GLU A 658 -42.49 -54.41 -15.91
CA GLU A 658 -42.71 -55.48 -14.93
C GLU A 658 -42.52 -54.91 -13.51
N VAL A 659 -43.52 -55.06 -12.64
CA VAL A 659 -43.36 -54.77 -11.21
C VAL A 659 -42.61 -55.96 -10.61
N THR A 660 -41.29 -55.86 -10.47
CA THR A 660 -40.49 -56.84 -9.72
C THR A 660 -40.17 -56.28 -8.33
N GLY A 661 -40.81 -56.80 -7.30
CA GLY A 661 -40.49 -56.51 -5.90
C GLY A 661 -40.81 -57.71 -5.01
N ASP A 662 -39.80 -58.24 -4.31
CA ASP A 662 -39.94 -59.28 -3.29
C ASP A 662 -40.53 -58.66 -2.01
N GLY A 663 -41.86 -58.56 -1.93
CA GLY A 663 -42.49 -57.96 -0.77
C GLY A 663 -44.01 -57.82 -0.84
N VAL A 664 -44.74 -58.81 -1.34
CA VAL A 664 -46.22 -58.77 -1.31
C VAL A 664 -46.76 -59.65 -0.18
N ALA A 665 -46.71 -59.12 1.05
CA ALA A 665 -47.57 -59.58 2.14
C ALA A 665 -48.62 -58.48 2.41
N GLY A 666 -49.66 -58.40 1.57
CA GLY A 666 -50.79 -57.50 1.85
C GLY A 666 -51.67 -57.04 0.68
N LEU A 667 -51.34 -57.30 -0.58
CA LEU A 667 -52.17 -56.91 -1.72
C LEU A 667 -53.20 -58.01 -2.07
N ASP A 668 -54.25 -58.15 -1.26
CA ASP A 668 -55.39 -59.01 -1.61
C ASP A 668 -56.59 -58.26 -2.20
N ARG A 669 -56.54 -56.94 -2.46
CA ARG A 669 -57.77 -56.24 -2.91
C ARG A 669 -57.74 -55.16 -3.98
N VAL A 670 -56.63 -54.77 -4.60
CA VAL A 670 -56.70 -53.78 -5.71
C VAL A 670 -55.63 -54.02 -6.77
N LEU A 671 -55.74 -55.12 -7.52
CA LEU A 671 -55.14 -55.20 -8.84
C LEU A 671 -56.23 -55.61 -9.84
N ASP A 672 -57.04 -54.63 -10.24
CA ASP A 672 -58.03 -54.80 -11.31
C ASP A 672 -57.32 -54.73 -12.67
N LEU A 673 -56.64 -55.83 -13.02
CA LEU A 673 -56.19 -56.08 -14.39
C LEU A 673 -57.42 -56.37 -15.26
N ARG A 674 -58.22 -55.34 -15.56
CA ARG A 674 -59.33 -55.42 -16.51
C ARG A 674 -58.82 -55.39 -17.96
N GLY A 675 -57.97 -56.35 -18.29
CA GLY A 675 -57.74 -56.77 -19.67
C GLY A 675 -59.03 -57.35 -20.24
N ARG A 676 -59.67 -56.63 -21.16
CA ARG A 676 -60.84 -57.04 -21.95
C ARG A 676 -60.63 -58.45 -22.53
N ARG A 677 -61.18 -59.48 -21.89
CA ARG A 677 -61.49 -60.74 -22.56
C ARG A 677 -62.73 -60.54 -23.43
N GLY A 678 -62.52 -60.35 -24.73
CA GLY A 678 -63.59 -60.35 -25.72
C GLY A 678 -64.33 -61.68 -25.72
N ARG A 679 -65.59 -61.68 -25.28
CA ARG A 679 -66.53 -62.79 -25.51
C ARG A 679 -66.93 -62.78 -26.98
N ALA A 680 -66.61 -63.86 -27.70
CA ALA A 680 -67.23 -64.18 -28.97
C ALA A 680 -68.74 -64.43 -28.76
N GLY A 681 -69.57 -63.79 -29.57
CA GLY A 681 -71.02 -63.80 -29.46
C GLY A 681 -71.66 -65.01 -30.14
N ASP A 682 -72.65 -65.59 -29.45
CA ASP A 682 -73.69 -66.43 -30.04
C ASP A 682 -74.65 -65.55 -30.85
N GLY A 683 -74.68 -65.79 -32.16
CA GLY A 683 -75.65 -65.20 -33.08
C GLY A 683 -76.79 -66.16 -33.37
N GLN A 684 -77.94 -65.98 -32.70
CA GLN A 684 -79.22 -66.50 -33.18
C GLN A 684 -79.79 -65.59 -34.28
N ARG A 685 -79.96 -66.14 -35.49
CA ARG A 685 -80.93 -65.77 -36.55
C ARG A 685 -81.11 -67.05 -37.38
N GLY A 686 -82.27 -67.53 -37.80
CA GLY A 686 -83.65 -67.09 -37.82
C GLY A 686 -84.37 -68.08 -38.75
N TYR A 687 -85.63 -68.40 -38.44
CA TYR A 687 -86.53 -69.22 -39.25
C TYR A 687 -86.68 -68.70 -40.70
N ALA A 688 -86.70 -69.60 -41.70
CA ALA A 688 -87.73 -69.70 -42.75
C ALA A 688 -87.42 -70.83 -43.76
N ASP A 689 -88.46 -71.61 -44.07
CA ASP A 689 -88.57 -72.60 -45.15
C ASP A 689 -88.04 -72.12 -46.51
N ARG A 690 -87.28 -72.95 -47.23
CA ARG A 690 -87.77 -73.89 -48.26
C ARG A 690 -86.61 -74.66 -48.89
#